data_AF-A0A355ITM4-F1
#
_entry.id   AF-A0A355ITM4-F1
#
_cell.length_a   1.000
_cell.length_b   1.000
_cell.length_c   1.000
_cell.angle_alpha   90.00
_cell.angle_beta   90.00
_cell.angle_gamma   90.00
#
_symmetry.space_group_name_H-M   'P 1'
#
loop_
_entity.id
_entity.type
_entity.pdbx_description
1 polymer ?
#
loop_
_entity_poly.entity_id
_entity_poly.type
_entity_poly.pdbx_seq_one_letter_code
_entity_poly.pdbx_strand_id
1 'polypeptide(L)'
;MDTPNFSERIPVSLQSHPYYFAHYLNMARHNAYVILEYVNRELIKPGKNLDEDNLIQSTVLKDGYFDRKPDELSHRNRLLVQHFPFLREAENEGARTCNPVSYKLKTALAALNQWRNNASHYPLNQNHEKDFDLQPFFSFAIEACKKRMREVFQPDDFYLLETNEKQFYTLHNENGFTEKGLYCFICFFLEKKYAFQFLAGIKGFKNTTDNKFRATLETFTEHCCRLPKPKLDSSDIKLDMLGELSRCPAPLFDLLDIEERKKFIREPEEVKPDESGDREEVQQVLMKRYDDRFPYFALRYFEEKNLLKGISFHIHIGRWIKSEHTKKIMGAERDRRLLKDIRTFGELKEFSPEHAPDYWLRDGITPDDVDQFSPQYRIVGNRIGIKLNYNGHNRWSVPDKEINVKPDAIISTYEFLNLFLYEHLYQKKLTGLSPAEFIQDYLDRFNNFLSEFKAGHIRPVGDFSLEKRRGQGDEPDLTARRKSLQKELDRFVLKGKDLPDKIREYLLGYKQKSEKKQAKWILGGMIKETVYWRNKAEQSPEKMRSGDMAQQLARDIIFLTPPHTVKEHKQKLNSLEYDVLQYALAYFSSNREKLYSFFKEHQLTVKGDRAHPFLYKIRLDECQGILDFFIVYMQQKEKWLGWLDRNLKSPRLNEEEFFNTYSYFIKTDTKRAIEMDYESCPNYLPRGIFNEPIAKALQKAGVKIKDEDNASYALSVYSNGKTQPFYNKERYYNKGIFRMEELPEKLQPKELLGKIQWTIKSSGKDTEEFRSLQNLKNRILNTEKEIRYVQSTDRALWIMVADLFPETFELRPDDLECIGHDLSDDLLSRPYQMKEKVYNYTITDYLPIKRYGEFRRFLKDRRLENLLTYFEEGVPLHREALVAELEAYDLQRKNLLEIIYRFEKLVFDRHRHELTFSGEGENQYVNHWDYLDFVARKYGLSAEVKELNSERFTELRNKMLHNQIPYQLWIKEAIAAREENTVCGRIMGMIGEIYERMTTEIEKQMQV
;
A
#
# COMPACT_ATOMS: atom_id res chain seq x y z
N MET A 1 35.49 -40.43 18.04
CA MET A 1 35.68 -39.25 17.15
C MET A 1 35.28 -39.71 15.78
N ASP A 2 33.98 -39.66 15.49
CA ASP A 2 33.43 -39.98 14.17
C ASP A 2 32.91 -38.68 13.57
N THR A 3 33.57 -38.23 12.51
CA THR A 3 33.20 -37.07 11.70
C THR A 3 31.84 -37.30 11.06
N PRO A 4 30.90 -36.34 11.09
CA PRO A 4 29.69 -36.42 10.29
C PRO A 4 30.09 -36.39 8.82
N ASN A 5 29.62 -37.39 8.08
CA ASN A 5 29.84 -37.57 6.67
C ASN A 5 29.12 -36.44 5.91
N PHE A 6 29.79 -35.31 5.65
CA PHE A 6 29.31 -34.30 4.72
C PHE A 6 29.40 -34.89 3.30
N SER A 7 28.35 -35.58 2.86
CA SER A 7 28.21 -35.92 1.45
C SER A 7 28.16 -34.60 0.66
N GLU A 8 29.20 -34.30 -0.11
CA GLU A 8 29.17 -33.26 -1.13
C GLU A 8 27.98 -33.54 -2.07
N ARG A 9 26.85 -32.84 -1.88
CA ARG A 9 25.72 -32.93 -2.80
C ARG A 9 26.19 -32.50 -4.19
N ILE A 10 26.07 -33.40 -5.16
CA ILE A 10 26.40 -33.21 -6.59
C ILE A 10 25.73 -31.91 -7.09
N PRO A 11 26.43 -31.05 -7.85
CA PRO A 11 25.84 -29.81 -8.36
C PRO A 11 24.64 -30.09 -9.27
N VAL A 12 23.50 -29.49 -8.92
CA VAL A 12 22.26 -29.55 -9.69
C VAL A 12 22.41 -28.66 -10.93
N SER A 13 22.32 -29.24 -12.12
CA SER A 13 22.27 -28.53 -13.41
C SER A 13 21.12 -29.04 -14.26
N LEU A 14 20.67 -28.27 -15.26
CA LEU A 14 19.55 -28.67 -16.11
C LEU A 14 19.80 -30.02 -16.80
N GLN A 15 21.04 -30.26 -17.23
CA GLN A 15 21.43 -31.49 -17.92
C GLN A 15 21.48 -32.70 -16.99
N SER A 16 21.87 -32.50 -15.73
CA SER A 16 22.05 -33.60 -14.77
C SER A 16 20.79 -33.88 -13.94
N HIS A 17 19.97 -32.86 -13.68
CA HIS A 17 18.82 -32.90 -12.79
C HIS A 17 17.61 -32.15 -13.38
N PRO A 18 17.14 -32.47 -14.60
CA PRO A 18 16.05 -31.73 -15.25
C PRO A 18 14.74 -31.75 -14.46
N TYR A 19 14.45 -32.83 -13.72
CA TYR A 19 13.31 -32.94 -12.81
C TYR A 19 13.26 -31.83 -11.74
N TYR A 20 14.43 -31.34 -11.30
CA TYR A 20 14.52 -30.21 -10.38
C TYR A 20 13.99 -28.93 -11.03
N PHE A 21 14.39 -28.67 -12.27
CA PHE A 21 13.91 -27.52 -13.03
C PHE A 21 12.44 -27.69 -13.44
N ALA A 22 12.02 -28.90 -13.80
CA ALA A 22 10.63 -29.23 -14.10
C ALA A 22 9.69 -28.88 -12.94
N HIS A 23 10.08 -29.18 -11.71
CA HIS A 23 9.31 -28.84 -10.51
C HIS A 23 9.04 -27.33 -10.43
N TYR A 24 10.07 -26.50 -10.52
CA TYR A 24 9.95 -25.05 -10.42
C TYR A 24 9.31 -24.41 -11.65
N LEU A 25 9.54 -24.94 -12.86
CA LEU A 25 8.91 -24.46 -14.09
C LEU A 25 7.40 -24.75 -14.13
N ASN A 26 6.96 -25.91 -13.62
CA ASN A 26 5.54 -26.20 -13.48
C ASN A 26 4.88 -25.24 -12.48
N MET A 27 5.54 -24.98 -11.34
CA MET A 27 5.06 -23.99 -10.38
C MET A 27 5.02 -22.57 -10.97
N ALA A 28 6.06 -22.16 -11.71
CA ALA A 28 6.13 -20.87 -12.39
C ALA A 28 4.96 -20.66 -13.37
N ARG A 29 4.67 -21.68 -14.19
CA ARG A 29 3.53 -21.65 -15.12
C ARG A 29 2.20 -21.55 -14.39
N HIS A 30 1.99 -22.34 -13.34
CA HIS A 30 0.76 -22.30 -12.56
C HIS A 30 0.56 -20.94 -11.87
N ASN A 31 1.64 -20.34 -11.34
CA ASN A 31 1.59 -18.99 -10.79
C ASN A 31 1.16 -17.96 -11.84
N ALA A 32 1.70 -18.06 -13.06
CA ALA A 32 1.32 -17.18 -14.16
C ALA A 32 -0.16 -17.36 -14.56
N TYR A 33 -0.65 -18.61 -14.60
CA TYR A 33 -2.05 -18.93 -14.83
C TYR A 33 -2.98 -18.25 -13.81
N VAL A 34 -2.74 -18.47 -12.52
CA VAL A 34 -3.52 -17.89 -11.42
C VAL A 34 -3.58 -16.36 -11.52
N ILE A 35 -2.46 -15.73 -11.85
CA ILE A 35 -2.39 -14.27 -12.02
C ILE A 35 -3.23 -13.84 -13.23
N LEU A 36 -3.08 -14.47 -14.38
CA LEU A 36 -3.79 -14.09 -15.60
C LEU A 36 -5.30 -14.32 -15.49
N GLU A 37 -5.73 -15.40 -14.84
CA GLU A 37 -7.13 -15.66 -14.54
C GLU A 37 -7.73 -14.56 -13.66
N TYR A 38 -7.02 -14.18 -12.59
CA TYR A 38 -7.42 -13.07 -11.73
C TYR A 38 -7.55 -11.76 -12.52
N VAL A 39 -6.55 -11.41 -13.32
CA VAL A 39 -6.57 -10.17 -14.12
C VAL A 39 -7.66 -10.19 -15.19
N ASN A 40 -7.95 -11.33 -15.82
CA ASN A 40 -9.08 -11.47 -16.75
C ASN A 40 -10.41 -11.22 -16.04
N ARG A 41 -10.62 -11.79 -14.85
CA ARG A 41 -11.85 -11.63 -14.07
C ARG A 41 -12.09 -10.18 -13.67
N GLU A 42 -11.05 -9.47 -13.25
CA GLU A 42 -11.13 -8.06 -12.85
C GLU A 42 -11.47 -7.13 -14.04
N LEU A 43 -10.96 -7.43 -15.24
CA LEU A 43 -11.06 -6.52 -16.39
C LEU A 43 -12.18 -6.82 -17.37
N ILE A 44 -12.54 -8.10 -17.56
CA ILE A 44 -13.35 -8.53 -18.71
C ILE A 44 -14.72 -9.11 -18.27
N LYS A 45 -14.94 -9.37 -16.96
CA LYS A 45 -16.10 -10.16 -16.43
C LYS A 45 -16.15 -11.56 -17.11
N PRO A 46 -16.88 -12.58 -16.60
CA PRO A 46 -16.49 -13.98 -16.86
C PRO A 46 -16.63 -14.37 -18.34
N GLY A 47 -15.49 -14.50 -19.02
CA GLY A 47 -15.31 -15.15 -20.32
C GLY A 47 -14.61 -16.51 -20.14
N LYS A 48 -14.65 -17.35 -21.19
CA LYS A 48 -14.13 -18.74 -21.24
C LYS A 48 -12.91 -18.99 -20.34
N ASN A 49 -12.93 -20.12 -19.63
CA ASN A 49 -11.80 -20.62 -18.83
C ASN A 49 -10.50 -20.49 -19.63
N LEU A 50 -9.51 -19.82 -19.04
CA LEU A 50 -8.17 -19.73 -19.60
C LEU A 50 -7.59 -21.15 -19.63
N ASP A 51 -7.01 -21.53 -20.77
CA ASP A 51 -6.26 -22.77 -20.87
C ASP A 51 -4.86 -22.56 -20.25
N GLU A 52 -4.54 -23.32 -19.20
CA GLU A 52 -3.24 -23.26 -18.52
C GLU A 52 -2.07 -23.71 -19.41
N ASP A 53 -2.34 -24.52 -20.44
CA ASP A 53 -1.33 -24.90 -21.43
C ASP A 53 -1.09 -23.80 -22.47
N ASN A 54 -2.01 -22.83 -22.60
CA ASN A 54 -1.92 -21.76 -23.60
C ASN A 54 -2.19 -20.35 -23.04
N LEU A 55 -1.36 -19.94 -22.08
CA LEU A 55 -1.45 -18.64 -21.41
C LEU A 55 -1.38 -17.43 -22.36
N ILE A 56 -0.74 -17.56 -23.53
CA ILE A 56 -0.58 -16.49 -24.52
C ILE A 56 -1.93 -16.07 -25.11
N GLN A 57 -2.91 -16.98 -25.16
CA GLN A 57 -4.26 -16.68 -25.66
C GLN A 57 -5.14 -15.93 -24.67
N SER A 58 -4.63 -15.62 -23.47
CA SER A 58 -5.32 -14.82 -22.48
C SER A 58 -5.83 -13.51 -23.09
N THR A 59 -7.11 -13.21 -22.86
CA THR A 59 -7.78 -12.06 -23.49
C THR A 59 -7.14 -10.74 -23.11
N VAL A 60 -6.62 -10.61 -21.88
CA VAL A 60 -5.88 -9.42 -21.44
C VAL A 60 -4.60 -9.18 -22.24
N LEU A 61 -4.04 -10.21 -22.87
CA LEU A 61 -2.84 -10.10 -23.70
C LEU A 61 -3.17 -9.77 -25.16
N LYS A 62 -4.41 -9.97 -25.65
CA LYS A 62 -4.75 -9.74 -27.06
C LYS A 62 -4.53 -8.28 -27.47
N ASP A 63 -3.84 -8.08 -28.59
CA ASP A 63 -3.54 -6.76 -29.14
C ASP A 63 -4.84 -6.12 -29.69
N GLY A 64 -4.94 -4.79 -29.67
CA GLY A 64 -6.08 -4.06 -30.23
C GLY A 64 -7.31 -3.93 -29.34
N TYR A 65 -7.52 -4.81 -28.35
CA TYR A 65 -8.69 -4.73 -27.45
C TYR A 65 -8.65 -3.47 -26.58
N PHE A 66 -7.51 -3.21 -25.93
CA PHE A 66 -7.33 -2.08 -25.01
C PHE A 66 -6.77 -0.82 -25.68
N ASP A 67 -6.15 -0.93 -26.86
CA ASP A 67 -5.41 0.17 -27.50
C ASP A 67 -6.31 1.36 -27.92
N ARG A 68 -7.63 1.12 -28.00
CA ARG A 68 -8.63 2.15 -28.26
C ARG A 68 -9.04 2.93 -27.00
N LYS A 69 -8.73 2.42 -25.81
CA LYS A 69 -9.18 2.92 -24.51
C LYS A 69 -7.98 3.10 -23.54
N PRO A 70 -7.35 4.28 -23.51
CA PRO A 70 -6.14 4.53 -22.70
C PRO A 70 -6.31 4.25 -21.20
N ASP A 71 -7.52 4.47 -20.70
CA ASP A 71 -7.95 4.20 -19.33
C ASP A 71 -7.93 2.70 -18.99
N GLU A 72 -8.57 1.85 -19.81
CA GLU A 72 -8.55 0.40 -19.62
C GLU A 72 -7.15 -0.18 -19.87
N LEU A 73 -6.40 0.36 -20.85
CA LEU A 73 -5.00 0.01 -21.11
C LEU A 73 -4.11 0.26 -19.89
N SER A 74 -4.24 1.44 -19.27
CA SER A 74 -3.50 1.79 -18.05
C SER A 74 -3.87 0.86 -16.89
N HIS A 75 -5.17 0.58 -16.71
CA HIS A 75 -5.64 -0.28 -15.65
C HIS A 75 -5.08 -1.71 -15.78
N ARG A 76 -5.11 -2.26 -17.01
CA ARG A 76 -4.52 -3.55 -17.32
C ARG A 76 -3.01 -3.57 -17.04
N ASN A 77 -2.26 -2.60 -17.57
CA ASN A 77 -0.81 -2.57 -17.38
C ASN A 77 -0.44 -2.47 -15.90
N ARG A 78 -1.19 -1.69 -15.10
CA ARG A 78 -1.01 -1.59 -13.66
C ARG A 78 -1.20 -2.93 -12.94
N LEU A 79 -2.25 -3.68 -13.29
CA LEU A 79 -2.52 -5.00 -12.72
C LEU A 79 -1.41 -6.00 -13.11
N LEU A 80 -1.02 -6.03 -14.39
CA LEU A 80 0.06 -6.90 -14.86
C LEU A 80 1.38 -6.58 -14.16
N VAL A 81 1.77 -5.30 -14.07
CA VAL A 81 2.99 -4.83 -13.38
C VAL A 81 2.94 -5.08 -11.87
N GLN A 82 1.76 -5.04 -11.26
CA GLN A 82 1.59 -5.37 -9.84
C GLN A 82 1.92 -6.83 -9.55
N HIS A 83 1.49 -7.74 -10.43
CA HIS A 83 1.64 -9.20 -10.24
C HIS A 83 2.91 -9.77 -10.89
N PHE A 84 3.43 -9.12 -11.94
CA PHE A 84 4.71 -9.41 -12.61
C PHE A 84 5.63 -8.18 -12.55
N PRO A 85 6.33 -7.95 -11.41
CA PRO A 85 7.09 -6.72 -11.19
C PRO A 85 8.20 -6.44 -12.20
N PHE A 86 8.75 -7.46 -12.87
CA PHE A 86 9.77 -7.28 -13.92
C PHE A 86 9.24 -6.40 -15.07
N LEU A 87 7.93 -6.41 -15.36
CA LEU A 87 7.33 -5.60 -16.43
C LEU A 87 7.37 -4.08 -16.20
N ARG A 88 7.79 -3.61 -15.01
CA ARG A 88 8.02 -2.17 -14.75
C ARG A 88 9.05 -1.55 -15.69
N GLU A 89 10.03 -2.34 -16.10
CA GLU A 89 11.04 -1.95 -17.08
C GLU A 89 10.34 -1.52 -18.39
N ALA A 90 9.49 -2.40 -18.94
CA ALA A 90 8.71 -2.13 -20.14
C ALA A 90 7.69 -0.98 -20.00
N GLU A 91 7.17 -0.73 -18.79
CA GLU A 91 6.30 0.43 -18.51
C GLU A 91 7.09 1.76 -18.64
N ASN A 92 8.35 1.78 -18.22
CA ASN A 92 9.22 2.96 -18.35
C ASN A 92 9.65 3.21 -19.80
N GLU A 93 9.84 2.16 -20.61
CA GLU A 93 10.09 2.27 -22.05
C GLU A 93 8.87 2.79 -22.84
N GLY A 94 7.65 2.57 -22.31
CA GLY A 94 6.35 2.83 -22.96
C GLY A 94 6.02 4.29 -23.28
N ALA A 95 6.92 5.24 -23.04
CA ALA A 95 6.80 6.59 -23.58
C ALA A 95 7.01 6.67 -25.12
N ARG A 96 7.56 5.61 -25.74
CA ARG A 96 7.99 5.59 -27.15
C ARG A 96 7.24 4.62 -28.07
N THR A 97 6.56 3.58 -27.56
CA THR A 97 5.93 2.54 -28.40
C THR A 97 4.52 2.15 -27.93
N CYS A 98 3.69 1.63 -28.85
CA CYS A 98 2.35 1.14 -28.53
C CYS A 98 2.45 -0.23 -27.84
N ASN A 99 2.09 -0.28 -26.55
CA ASN A 99 1.84 -1.50 -25.77
C ASN A 99 3.02 -2.48 -25.53
N PRO A 100 4.17 -2.02 -24.97
CA PRO A 100 5.33 -2.88 -24.67
C PRO A 100 5.07 -3.92 -23.57
N VAL A 101 4.23 -3.64 -22.57
CA VAL A 101 4.00 -4.53 -21.41
C VAL A 101 3.38 -5.88 -21.81
N SER A 102 2.30 -5.86 -22.59
CA SER A 102 1.64 -7.11 -23.00
C SER A 102 2.48 -7.92 -23.99
N TYR A 103 3.19 -7.24 -24.90
CA TYR A 103 4.10 -7.87 -25.85
C TYR A 103 5.25 -8.58 -25.12
N LYS A 104 5.93 -7.90 -24.19
CA LYS A 104 7.03 -8.50 -23.39
C LYS A 104 6.53 -9.65 -22.51
N LEU A 105 5.32 -9.56 -21.97
CA LEU A 105 4.75 -10.68 -21.21
C LEU A 105 4.41 -11.87 -22.12
N LYS A 106 3.87 -11.67 -23.33
CA LYS A 106 3.64 -12.75 -24.30
C LYS A 106 4.92 -13.49 -24.65
N THR A 107 6.00 -12.77 -24.95
CA THR A 107 7.29 -13.38 -25.29
C THR A 107 7.86 -14.14 -24.10
N ALA A 108 7.75 -13.61 -22.88
CA ALA A 108 8.16 -14.32 -21.67
C ALA A 108 7.32 -15.59 -21.42
N LEU A 109 6.00 -15.54 -21.62
CA LEU A 109 5.13 -16.71 -21.43
C LEU A 109 5.38 -17.81 -22.48
N ALA A 110 5.70 -17.42 -23.73
CA ALA A 110 6.10 -18.37 -24.77
C ALA A 110 7.38 -19.12 -24.37
N ALA A 111 8.40 -18.37 -23.93
CA ALA A 111 9.64 -18.96 -23.43
C ALA A 111 9.38 -19.86 -22.20
N LEU A 112 8.54 -19.44 -21.25
CA LEU A 112 8.20 -20.24 -20.07
C LEU A 112 7.57 -21.58 -20.45
N ASN A 113 6.64 -21.60 -21.41
CA ASN A 113 6.00 -22.82 -21.88
C ASN A 113 7.00 -23.76 -22.57
N GLN A 114 7.89 -23.22 -23.41
CA GLN A 114 8.93 -24.01 -24.07
C GLN A 114 9.88 -24.65 -23.06
N TRP A 115 10.41 -23.86 -22.11
CA TRP A 115 11.31 -24.37 -21.07
C TRP A 115 10.63 -25.39 -20.15
N ARG A 116 9.36 -25.17 -19.78
CA ARG A 116 8.57 -26.14 -19.00
C ARG A 116 8.42 -27.46 -19.73
N ASN A 117 8.04 -27.44 -21.00
CA ASN A 117 7.84 -28.65 -21.80
C ASN A 117 9.15 -29.44 -21.93
N ASN A 118 10.25 -28.74 -22.22
CA ASN A 118 11.57 -29.37 -22.36
C ASN A 118 12.07 -29.99 -21.05
N ALA A 119 11.84 -29.35 -19.90
CA ALA A 119 12.29 -29.86 -18.61
C ALA A 119 11.41 -31.00 -18.05
N SER A 120 10.12 -31.02 -18.41
CA SER A 120 9.14 -31.96 -17.83
C SER A 120 9.10 -33.32 -18.52
N HIS A 121 9.77 -33.47 -19.67
CA HIS A 121 9.76 -34.69 -20.47
C HIS A 121 11.17 -35.08 -20.89
N TYR A 122 11.43 -36.38 -20.99
CA TYR A 122 12.65 -36.89 -21.63
C TYR A 122 12.43 -37.13 -23.14
N PRO A 123 13.42 -36.90 -24.03
CA PRO A 123 14.73 -36.28 -23.81
C PRO A 123 14.64 -34.75 -23.77
N LEU A 124 15.63 -34.12 -23.13
CA LEU A 124 15.81 -32.67 -23.16
C LEU A 124 16.06 -32.19 -24.60
N ASN A 125 15.15 -31.38 -25.13
CA ASN A 125 15.33 -30.72 -26.41
C ASN A 125 16.19 -29.46 -26.25
N GLN A 126 17.29 -29.35 -27.02
CA GLN A 126 18.32 -28.32 -26.87
C GLN A 126 18.16 -27.13 -27.84
N ASN A 127 17.17 -27.16 -28.73
CA ASN A 127 16.98 -26.09 -29.72
C ASN A 127 15.98 -25.05 -29.20
N HIS A 128 16.45 -23.82 -29.06
CA HIS A 128 15.69 -22.69 -28.51
C HIS A 128 15.48 -21.62 -29.58
N GLU A 129 14.30 -21.55 -30.20
CA GLU A 129 13.94 -20.43 -31.06
C GLU A 129 13.57 -19.18 -30.23
N LYS A 130 14.44 -18.16 -30.29
CA LYS A 130 14.25 -16.78 -29.81
C LYS A 130 13.95 -16.64 -28.31
N ASP A 131 15.00 -16.64 -27.51
CA ASP A 131 14.90 -16.32 -26.09
C ASP A 131 14.45 -14.88 -25.82
N PHE A 132 13.71 -14.73 -24.73
CA PHE A 132 13.31 -13.44 -24.17
C PHE A 132 14.54 -12.62 -23.75
N ASP A 133 14.68 -11.38 -24.24
CA ASP A 133 15.81 -10.54 -23.84
C ASP A 133 15.73 -10.19 -22.35
N LEU A 134 16.67 -10.73 -21.56
CA LEU A 134 16.70 -10.62 -20.10
C LEU A 134 17.47 -9.41 -19.61
N GLN A 135 18.39 -8.88 -20.42
CA GLN A 135 19.37 -7.91 -19.92
C GLN A 135 18.76 -6.59 -19.41
N PRO A 136 17.78 -5.98 -20.11
CA PRO A 136 17.13 -4.77 -19.61
C PRO A 136 16.45 -5.01 -18.25
N PHE A 137 15.76 -6.14 -18.10
CA PHE A 137 15.04 -6.52 -16.89
C PHE A 137 15.97 -6.80 -15.71
N PHE A 138 17.11 -7.46 -15.96
CA PHE A 138 18.11 -7.73 -14.94
C PHE A 138 18.83 -6.46 -14.49
N SER A 139 19.21 -5.60 -15.44
CA SER A 139 19.80 -4.29 -15.12
C SER A 139 18.84 -3.45 -14.28
N PHE A 140 17.55 -3.48 -14.61
CA PHE A 140 16.51 -2.82 -13.83
C PHE A 140 16.35 -3.43 -12.41
N ALA A 141 16.51 -4.75 -12.28
CA ALA A 141 16.50 -5.43 -10.98
C ALA A 141 17.66 -5.01 -10.08
N ILE A 142 18.87 -4.82 -10.63
CA ILE A 142 20.04 -4.31 -9.89
C ILE A 142 19.74 -2.94 -9.31
N GLU A 143 19.26 -2.01 -10.14
CA GLU A 143 18.93 -0.64 -9.71
C GLU A 143 17.78 -0.60 -8.69
N ALA A 144 16.76 -1.45 -8.88
CA ALA A 144 15.67 -1.59 -7.92
C ALA A 144 16.17 -2.12 -6.56
N CYS A 145 17.03 -3.13 -6.56
CA CYS A 145 17.64 -3.71 -5.37
C CYS A 145 18.52 -2.68 -4.64
N LYS A 146 19.42 -1.99 -5.35
CA LYS A 146 20.25 -0.88 -4.81
C LYS A 146 19.40 0.17 -4.11
N LYS A 147 18.30 0.58 -4.75
CA LYS A 147 17.40 1.59 -4.18
C LYS A 147 16.65 1.09 -2.95
N ARG A 148 16.17 -0.15 -2.97
CA ARG A 148 15.41 -0.78 -1.89
C ARG A 148 16.28 -1.06 -0.66
N MET A 149 17.51 -1.50 -0.89
CA MET A 149 18.43 -2.02 0.13
C MET A 149 19.63 -1.10 0.38
N ARG A 150 19.56 0.19 0.02
CA ARG A 150 20.65 1.18 0.19
C ARG A 150 21.17 1.35 1.62
N GLU A 151 20.37 0.98 2.61
CA GLU A 151 20.75 1.05 4.03
C GLU A 151 21.49 -0.22 4.48
N VAL A 152 21.48 -1.28 3.66
CA VAL A 152 22.11 -2.59 3.90
C VAL A 152 23.35 -2.76 3.04
N PHE A 153 23.23 -2.56 1.73
CA PHE A 153 24.29 -2.81 0.76
C PHE A 153 24.98 -1.51 0.34
N GLN A 154 26.29 -1.58 0.19
CA GLN A 154 27.09 -0.54 -0.45
C GLN A 154 27.05 -0.73 -1.98
N PRO A 155 27.30 0.32 -2.78
CA PRO A 155 27.41 0.19 -4.23
C PRO A 155 28.38 -0.92 -4.67
N ASP A 156 29.50 -1.07 -3.96
CA ASP A 156 30.52 -2.09 -4.24
C ASP A 156 30.06 -3.53 -3.99
N ASP A 157 28.98 -3.75 -3.22
CA ASP A 157 28.44 -5.11 -3.01
C ASP A 157 27.84 -5.69 -4.31
N PHE A 158 27.52 -4.84 -5.30
CA PHE A 158 26.93 -5.22 -6.58
C PHE A 158 27.96 -5.49 -7.68
N TYR A 159 29.26 -5.40 -7.41
CA TYR A 159 30.31 -5.56 -8.43
C TYR A 159 30.30 -6.91 -9.18
N LEU A 160 29.76 -7.98 -8.58
CA LEU A 160 29.61 -9.27 -9.27
C LEU A 160 28.52 -9.25 -10.35
N LEU A 161 27.56 -8.32 -10.22
CA LEU A 161 26.39 -8.15 -11.07
C LEU A 161 26.63 -7.08 -12.14
N GLU A 162 27.50 -6.09 -11.86
CA GLU A 162 27.81 -4.96 -12.73
C GLU A 162 29.13 -5.18 -13.48
N THR A 163 29.10 -5.13 -14.81
CA THR A 163 30.22 -5.53 -15.67
C THR A 163 31.36 -4.51 -15.71
N ASN A 164 32.61 -5.01 -15.80
CA ASN A 164 33.48 -4.66 -16.95
C ASN A 164 34.69 -5.57 -17.26
N GLU A 165 35.15 -6.54 -16.43
CA GLU A 165 36.32 -7.36 -16.85
C GLU A 165 36.27 -8.86 -16.54
N LYS A 166 35.32 -9.33 -15.74
CA LYS A 166 35.09 -10.77 -15.48
C LYS A 166 33.60 -11.03 -15.30
N GLN A 167 32.89 -11.41 -16.38
CA GLN A 167 31.45 -11.67 -16.33
C GLN A 167 31.15 -12.89 -15.45
N PHE A 168 30.88 -12.68 -14.16
CA PHE A 168 30.50 -13.77 -13.26
C PHE A 168 29.06 -14.24 -13.51
N TYR A 169 28.15 -13.37 -13.95
CA TYR A 169 26.76 -13.70 -14.27
C TYR A 169 26.37 -13.26 -15.68
N THR A 170 27.00 -13.88 -16.70
CA THR A 170 26.51 -13.78 -18.08
C THR A 170 25.12 -14.42 -18.17
N LEU A 171 24.13 -13.72 -18.72
CA LEU A 171 22.75 -14.22 -18.84
C LEU A 171 22.47 -14.86 -20.21
N HIS A 172 23.12 -14.38 -21.26
CA HIS A 172 22.93 -14.81 -22.66
C HIS A 172 24.26 -15.20 -23.32
N ASN A 173 24.24 -16.18 -24.21
CA ASN A 173 25.35 -16.55 -25.11
C ASN A 173 24.84 -16.61 -26.57
N GLU A 174 25.71 -16.99 -27.52
CA GLU A 174 25.35 -17.10 -28.96
C GLU A 174 24.19 -18.06 -29.25
N ASN A 175 23.89 -18.98 -28.31
CA ASN A 175 22.85 -20.00 -28.42
C ASN A 175 21.62 -19.71 -27.53
N GLY A 176 21.52 -18.52 -26.91
CA GLY A 176 20.40 -18.15 -26.05
C GLY A 176 20.73 -18.04 -24.55
N PHE A 177 19.82 -18.45 -23.67
CA PHE A 177 20.00 -18.41 -22.22
C PHE A 177 21.20 -19.26 -21.79
N THR A 178 22.07 -18.65 -21.00
CA THR A 178 22.99 -19.40 -20.14
C THR A 178 22.21 -20.06 -19.00
N GLU A 179 22.82 -21.01 -18.28
CA GLU A 179 22.23 -21.57 -17.06
C GLU A 179 21.79 -20.48 -16.06
N LYS A 180 22.64 -19.46 -15.84
CA LYS A 180 22.35 -18.33 -14.94
C LYS A 180 21.22 -17.45 -15.47
N GLY A 181 21.14 -17.27 -16.78
CA GLY A 181 20.02 -16.63 -17.46
C GLY A 181 18.70 -17.34 -17.18
N LEU A 182 18.67 -18.66 -17.36
CA LEU A 182 17.50 -19.49 -17.04
C LEU A 182 17.12 -19.39 -15.56
N TYR A 183 18.09 -19.35 -14.65
CA TYR A 183 17.80 -19.21 -13.21
C TYR A 183 17.10 -17.88 -12.91
N CYS A 184 17.60 -16.78 -13.46
CA CYS A 184 16.97 -15.48 -13.33
C CYS A 184 15.56 -15.46 -13.94
N PHE A 185 15.39 -16.05 -15.13
CA PHE A 185 14.11 -16.13 -15.82
C PHE A 185 13.06 -16.89 -15.02
N ILE A 186 13.40 -18.05 -14.45
CA ILE A 186 12.49 -18.83 -13.60
C ILE A 186 12.03 -18.01 -12.39
N CYS A 187 12.95 -17.27 -11.75
CA CYS A 187 12.63 -16.45 -10.58
C CYS A 187 11.54 -15.40 -10.84
N PHE A 188 11.39 -14.88 -12.07
CA PHE A 188 10.33 -13.91 -12.41
C PHE A 188 8.91 -14.46 -12.20
N PHE A 189 8.74 -15.78 -12.29
CA PHE A 189 7.44 -16.46 -12.21
C PHE A 189 7.25 -17.25 -10.91
N LEU A 190 8.25 -17.24 -10.02
CA LEU A 190 8.14 -17.83 -8.70
C LEU A 190 7.74 -16.78 -7.66
N GLU A 191 7.06 -17.21 -6.60
CA GLU A 191 7.03 -16.41 -5.37
C GLU A 191 8.43 -16.39 -4.76
N LYS A 192 8.77 -15.30 -4.06
CA LYS A 192 10.12 -15.08 -3.53
C LYS A 192 10.64 -16.26 -2.67
N LYS A 193 9.77 -16.90 -1.86
CA LYS A 193 10.08 -18.11 -1.08
C LYS A 193 10.70 -19.21 -1.94
N TYR A 194 9.97 -19.58 -2.98
CA TYR A 194 10.37 -20.67 -3.86
C TYR A 194 11.53 -20.28 -4.76
N ALA A 195 11.68 -19.01 -5.10
CA ALA A 195 12.86 -18.53 -5.82
C ALA A 195 14.15 -18.70 -4.99
N PHE A 196 14.10 -18.43 -3.68
CA PHE A 196 15.24 -18.72 -2.79
C PHE A 196 15.53 -20.21 -2.68
N GLN A 197 14.51 -21.04 -2.47
CA GLN A 197 14.67 -22.50 -2.41
C GLN A 197 15.26 -23.06 -3.73
N PHE A 198 14.77 -22.55 -4.86
CA PHE A 198 15.28 -22.88 -6.19
C PHE A 198 16.76 -22.54 -6.34
N LEU A 199 17.17 -21.33 -5.95
CA LEU A 199 18.57 -20.90 -6.03
C LEU A 199 19.45 -21.66 -5.02
N ALA A 200 18.95 -21.98 -3.82
CA ALA A 200 19.69 -22.71 -2.81
C ALA A 200 20.09 -24.13 -3.25
N GLY A 201 19.31 -24.78 -4.12
CA GLY A 201 19.69 -26.05 -4.73
C GLY A 201 20.82 -25.97 -5.76
N ILE A 202 21.18 -24.77 -6.22
CA ILE A 202 22.13 -24.52 -7.30
C ILE A 202 23.51 -24.12 -6.75
N LYS A 203 24.58 -24.62 -7.37
CA LYS A 203 25.96 -24.26 -6.99
C LYS A 203 26.23 -22.76 -7.25
N GLY A 204 26.81 -22.08 -6.25
CA GLY A 204 27.16 -20.66 -6.33
C GLY A 204 26.14 -19.70 -5.70
N PHE A 205 24.95 -20.20 -5.34
CA PHE A 205 23.88 -19.40 -4.73
C PHE A 205 23.58 -19.77 -3.27
N LYS A 206 24.31 -20.72 -2.68
CA LYS A 206 24.16 -21.12 -1.27
C LYS A 206 24.78 -20.17 -0.26
N ASN A 207 25.78 -19.40 -0.67
CA ASN A 207 26.53 -18.57 0.27
C ASN A 207 25.75 -17.30 0.62
N THR A 208 25.44 -17.11 1.90
CA THR A 208 24.77 -15.92 2.42
C THR A 208 25.60 -15.14 3.43
N THR A 209 26.88 -15.47 3.62
CA THR A 209 27.72 -14.85 4.66
C THR A 209 28.31 -13.51 4.23
N ASP A 210 28.58 -13.34 2.93
CA ASP A 210 29.10 -12.09 2.36
C ASP A 210 27.95 -11.27 1.74
N ASN A 211 27.93 -9.96 1.99
CA ASN A 211 26.98 -9.01 1.40
C ASN A 211 26.95 -9.09 -0.12
N LYS A 212 28.07 -9.41 -0.77
CA LYS A 212 28.16 -9.56 -2.23
C LYS A 212 27.31 -10.70 -2.78
N PHE A 213 27.31 -11.85 -2.10
CA PHE A 213 26.46 -12.99 -2.48
C PHE A 213 25.00 -12.76 -2.06
N ARG A 214 24.77 -12.06 -0.94
CA ARG A 214 23.41 -11.65 -0.54
C ARG A 214 22.80 -10.66 -1.55
N ALA A 215 23.56 -9.68 -2.02
CA ALA A 215 23.12 -8.74 -3.06
C ALA A 215 22.80 -9.47 -4.37
N THR A 216 23.57 -10.52 -4.71
CA THR A 216 23.28 -11.40 -5.86
C THR A 216 21.92 -12.09 -5.69
N LEU A 217 21.69 -12.77 -4.57
CA LEU A 217 20.42 -13.45 -4.29
C LEU A 217 19.22 -12.49 -4.26
N GLU A 218 19.38 -11.32 -3.63
CA GLU A 218 18.33 -10.30 -3.59
C GLU A 218 18.02 -9.74 -4.98
N THR A 219 19.02 -9.60 -5.84
CA THR A 219 18.83 -9.14 -7.23
C THR A 219 18.08 -10.16 -8.07
N PHE A 220 18.46 -11.45 -7.99
CA PHE A 220 17.76 -12.53 -8.71
C PHE A 220 16.30 -12.69 -8.26
N THR A 221 15.98 -12.30 -7.03
CA THR A 221 14.64 -12.42 -6.43
C THR A 221 13.87 -11.08 -6.33
N GLU A 222 14.41 -9.98 -6.87
CA GLU A 222 13.82 -8.64 -6.76
C GLU A 222 12.46 -8.54 -7.47
N HIS A 223 12.32 -9.26 -8.60
CA HIS A 223 11.17 -9.18 -9.49
C HIS A 223 10.35 -10.46 -9.57
N CYS A 224 10.41 -11.28 -8.52
CA CYS A 224 9.52 -12.42 -8.33
C CYS A 224 8.04 -12.03 -8.44
N CYS A 225 7.23 -12.95 -8.99
CA CYS A 225 5.80 -12.73 -9.14
C CYS A 225 5.10 -12.60 -7.79
N ARG A 226 3.93 -11.95 -7.81
CA ARG A 226 3.10 -11.74 -6.63
C ARG A 226 1.72 -12.31 -6.89
N LEU A 227 1.42 -13.45 -6.28
CA LEU A 227 0.10 -14.06 -6.44
C LEU A 227 -1.02 -13.17 -5.87
N PRO A 228 -2.22 -13.18 -6.46
CA PRO A 228 -3.39 -12.56 -5.86
C PRO A 228 -3.70 -13.26 -4.53
N LYS A 229 -3.55 -12.52 -3.43
CA LYS A 229 -3.84 -13.00 -2.07
C LYS A 229 -5.12 -12.34 -1.58
N PRO A 230 -6.02 -13.08 -0.89
CA PRO A 230 -7.16 -12.45 -0.24
C PRO A 230 -6.62 -11.44 0.77
N LYS A 231 -7.21 -10.23 0.80
CA LYS A 231 -6.83 -9.21 1.79
C LYS A 231 -6.90 -9.82 3.19
N LEU A 232 -5.87 -9.59 4.00
CA LEU A 232 -5.94 -9.95 5.42
C LEU A 232 -6.99 -9.04 6.05
N ASP A 233 -8.08 -9.65 6.55
CA ASP A 233 -8.93 -8.94 7.50
C ASP A 233 -8.06 -8.49 8.67
N SER A 234 -8.43 -7.35 9.23
CA SER A 234 -7.69 -6.73 10.34
C SER A 234 -7.44 -7.76 11.42
N SER A 235 -6.17 -7.92 11.78
CA SER A 235 -5.68 -8.77 12.85
C SER A 235 -6.27 -8.40 14.20
N ASP A 236 -5.98 -9.24 15.19
CA ASP A 236 -6.14 -8.92 16.60
C ASP A 236 -5.50 -7.56 16.94
N ILE A 237 -6.33 -6.59 17.29
CA ILE A 237 -5.91 -5.20 17.44
C ILE A 237 -4.81 -5.02 18.48
N LYS A 238 -4.80 -5.83 19.55
CA LYS A 238 -3.80 -5.71 20.61
C LYS A 238 -2.39 -6.06 20.12
N LEU A 239 -2.29 -7.08 19.26
CA LEU A 239 -1.02 -7.50 18.67
C LEU A 239 -0.56 -6.49 17.61
N ASP A 240 -1.50 -5.91 16.89
CA ASP A 240 -1.24 -4.84 15.92
C ASP A 240 -0.70 -3.56 16.58
N MET A 241 -1.31 -3.13 17.69
CA MET A 241 -0.85 -1.99 18.47
C MET A 241 0.56 -2.25 19.04
N LEU A 242 0.80 -3.46 19.57
CA LEU A 242 2.10 -3.83 20.12
C LEU A 242 3.19 -3.91 19.03
N GLY A 243 2.85 -4.45 17.86
CA GLY A 243 3.73 -4.44 16.69
C GLY A 243 3.98 -3.04 16.11
N GLU A 244 3.09 -2.07 16.35
CA GLU A 244 3.34 -0.66 16.03
C GLU A 244 4.29 -0.02 17.04
N LEU A 245 4.09 -0.27 18.34
CA LEU A 245 4.92 0.25 19.43
C LEU A 245 6.39 -0.17 19.32
N SER A 246 6.68 -1.37 18.80
CA SER A 246 8.05 -1.88 18.62
C SER A 246 8.81 -1.25 17.44
N ARG A 247 8.10 -0.63 16.49
CA ARG A 247 8.71 0.04 15.32
C ARG A 247 9.13 1.47 15.65
N CYS A 248 10.26 1.89 15.09
CA CYS A 248 10.76 3.26 15.23
C CYS A 248 9.92 4.25 14.40
N PRO A 249 9.45 5.36 14.98
CA PRO A 249 8.77 6.42 14.23
C PRO A 249 9.65 7.04 13.15
N ALA A 250 9.10 7.28 11.95
CA ALA A 250 9.87 7.88 10.85
C ALA A 250 10.56 9.21 11.19
N PRO A 251 9.91 10.18 11.87
CA PRO A 251 10.55 11.45 12.23
C PRO A 251 11.77 11.28 13.13
N LEU A 252 11.84 10.19 13.91
CA LEU A 252 12.98 9.87 14.75
C LEU A 252 14.03 9.06 13.98
N PHE A 253 13.62 8.00 13.28
CA PHE A 253 14.50 7.14 12.50
C PHE A 253 15.37 7.93 11.51
N ASP A 254 14.77 8.92 10.85
CA ASP A 254 15.46 9.76 9.87
C ASP A 254 16.51 10.70 10.49
N LEU A 255 16.53 10.83 11.82
CA LEU A 255 17.54 11.55 12.60
C LEU A 255 18.57 10.63 13.26
N LEU A 256 18.42 9.30 13.23
CA LEU A 256 19.42 8.39 13.78
C LEU A 256 20.65 8.29 12.86
N ASP A 257 21.81 7.92 13.40
CA ASP A 257 22.99 7.58 12.59
C ASP A 257 22.81 6.25 11.85
N ILE A 258 23.78 5.87 11.02
CA ILE A 258 23.68 4.67 10.19
C ILE A 258 23.74 3.39 11.05
N GLU A 259 24.58 3.37 12.09
CA GLU A 259 24.74 2.20 12.96
C GLU A 259 23.49 1.95 13.83
N GLU A 260 22.87 2.99 14.37
CA GLU A 260 21.60 2.87 15.10
C GLU A 260 20.44 2.49 14.20
N ARG A 261 20.43 2.94 12.93
CA ARG A 261 19.41 2.51 11.95
C ARG A 261 19.48 1.04 11.64
N LYS A 262 20.69 0.47 11.55
CA LYS A 262 20.91 -0.97 11.29
C LYS A 262 20.25 -1.85 12.36
N LYS A 263 20.16 -1.39 13.62
CA LYS A 263 19.47 -2.12 14.71
C LYS A 263 17.96 -2.30 14.50
N PHE A 264 17.34 -1.50 13.65
CA PHE A 264 15.93 -1.65 13.28
C PHE A 264 15.73 -2.51 12.04
N ILE A 265 16.78 -3.15 11.53
CA ILE A 265 16.68 -4.14 10.47
C ILE A 265 16.51 -5.49 11.16
N ARG A 266 15.41 -6.18 10.88
CA ARG A 266 15.24 -7.56 11.33
C ARG A 266 16.21 -8.42 10.52
N GLU A 267 17.29 -8.84 11.16
CA GLU A 267 18.09 -9.95 10.65
C GLU A 267 17.18 -11.19 10.59
N PRO A 268 17.31 -12.05 9.55
CA PRO A 268 16.71 -13.37 9.61
C PRO A 268 17.24 -14.02 10.88
N GLU A 269 16.34 -14.34 11.81
CA GLU A 269 16.75 -15.07 13.01
C GLU A 269 17.54 -16.29 12.53
N GLU A 270 18.65 -16.58 13.20
CA GLU A 270 19.35 -17.85 13.07
C GLU A 270 18.39 -18.96 13.49
N VAL A 271 17.51 -19.36 12.58
CA VAL A 271 16.95 -20.70 12.59
C VAL A 271 18.19 -21.56 12.58
N LYS A 272 18.48 -22.21 13.71
CA LYS A 272 19.48 -23.29 13.74
C LYS A 272 19.16 -24.14 12.52
N PRO A 273 20.11 -24.39 11.62
CA PRO A 273 19.85 -25.28 10.50
C PRO A 273 19.28 -26.56 11.12
N ASP A 274 18.06 -26.90 10.73
CA ASP A 274 17.61 -28.26 10.90
C ASP A 274 18.58 -29.16 10.11
N GLU A 275 18.57 -30.45 10.39
CA GLU A 275 19.48 -31.41 9.73
C GLU A 275 19.27 -31.44 8.19
N SER A 276 18.23 -30.77 7.67
CA SER A 276 17.86 -30.56 6.26
C SER A 276 18.53 -29.35 5.59
N GLY A 277 18.91 -28.32 6.34
CA GLY A 277 19.53 -27.09 5.84
C GLY A 277 18.55 -26.05 5.28
N ASP A 278 17.27 -26.09 5.66
CA ASP A 278 16.27 -25.15 5.19
C ASP A 278 16.15 -23.94 6.13
N ARG A 279 16.30 -22.72 5.58
CA ARG A 279 16.02 -21.46 6.29
C ARG A 279 14.66 -20.94 5.82
N GLU A 280 13.66 -20.91 6.70
CA GLU A 280 12.41 -20.17 6.43
C GLU A 280 12.70 -18.68 6.19
N GLU A 281 11.93 -18.09 5.27
CA GLU A 281 12.04 -16.70 4.84
C GLU A 281 12.05 -15.72 6.02
N VAL A 282 13.08 -14.88 6.12
CA VAL A 282 12.88 -13.51 6.60
C VAL A 282 13.65 -12.59 5.67
N GLN A 283 12.93 -11.99 4.71
CA GLN A 283 13.43 -10.76 4.08
C GLN A 283 13.85 -9.81 5.20
N GLN A 284 15.00 -9.14 5.08
CA GLN A 284 15.34 -8.06 6.01
C GLN A 284 14.22 -7.01 5.99
N VAL A 285 13.41 -6.97 7.04
CA VAL A 285 12.32 -6.01 7.19
C VAL A 285 12.84 -4.83 7.99
N LEU A 286 12.67 -3.63 7.45
CA LEU A 286 12.93 -2.40 8.17
C LEU A 286 11.79 -2.11 9.15
N MET A 287 12.09 -2.09 10.45
CA MET A 287 11.13 -1.86 11.53
C MET A 287 10.89 -0.36 11.78
N LYS A 288 10.51 0.34 10.71
CA LYS A 288 10.16 1.77 10.66
C LYS A 288 8.66 1.94 10.43
N ARG A 289 8.04 2.93 11.09
CA ARG A 289 6.64 3.33 10.83
C ARG A 289 6.54 4.19 9.57
N TYR A 290 5.51 4.00 8.77
CA TYR A 290 5.28 4.77 7.53
C TYR A 290 4.14 5.78 7.67
N ASP A 291 3.04 5.37 8.29
CA ASP A 291 1.82 6.18 8.47
C ASP A 291 1.44 6.25 9.96
N ASP A 292 0.72 7.30 10.35
CA ASP A 292 0.17 7.42 11.70
C ASP A 292 -1.09 6.55 11.85
N ARG A 293 -0.94 5.37 12.46
CA ARG A 293 -2.03 4.43 12.73
C ARG A 293 -2.75 4.69 14.06
N PHE A 294 -2.27 5.62 14.89
CA PHE A 294 -2.88 5.90 16.21
C PHE A 294 -4.37 6.23 16.10
N PRO A 295 -4.84 7.06 15.14
CA PRO A 295 -6.25 7.40 15.08
C PRO A 295 -7.16 6.19 14.82
N TYR A 296 -6.71 5.27 13.98
CA TYR A 296 -7.42 4.02 13.71
C TYR A 296 -7.48 3.14 14.97
N PHE A 297 -6.34 2.98 15.66
CA PHE A 297 -6.25 2.18 16.88
C PHE A 297 -7.10 2.72 18.01
N ALA A 298 -7.10 4.04 18.23
CA ALA A 298 -7.93 4.67 19.25
C ALA A 298 -9.44 4.43 18.99
N LEU A 299 -9.90 4.64 17.75
CA LEU A 299 -11.30 4.42 17.38
C LEU A 299 -11.72 2.96 17.58
N ARG A 300 -10.92 2.02 17.09
CA ARG A 300 -11.20 0.60 17.29
C ARG A 300 -11.17 0.21 18.76
N TYR A 301 -10.22 0.71 19.55
CA TYR A 301 -10.17 0.45 20.99
C TYR A 301 -11.46 0.91 21.69
N PHE A 302 -11.96 2.11 21.38
CA PHE A 302 -13.20 2.61 21.95
C PHE A 302 -14.41 1.72 21.63
N GLU A 303 -14.46 1.16 20.42
CA GLU A 303 -15.50 0.21 20.01
C GLU A 303 -15.35 -1.15 20.70
N GLU A 304 -14.15 -1.76 20.68
CA GLU A 304 -13.88 -3.06 21.30
C GLU A 304 -14.24 -3.09 22.78
N LYS A 305 -14.03 -1.96 23.49
CA LYS A 305 -14.32 -1.80 24.92
C LYS A 305 -15.67 -1.11 25.20
N ASN A 306 -16.41 -0.70 24.18
CA ASN A 306 -17.69 0.00 24.31
C ASN A 306 -17.65 1.21 25.28
N LEU A 307 -16.61 2.05 25.14
CA LEU A 307 -16.31 3.15 26.08
C LEU A 307 -17.06 4.45 25.76
N LEU A 308 -17.12 4.84 24.48
CA LEU A 308 -17.68 6.14 24.06
C LEU A 308 -19.20 6.08 23.80
N LYS A 309 -19.97 5.63 24.79
CA LYS A 309 -21.42 5.57 24.69
C LYS A 309 -22.00 6.94 24.34
N GLY A 310 -22.84 6.97 23.30
CA GLY A 310 -23.43 8.20 22.78
C GLY A 310 -22.58 8.94 21.76
N ILE A 311 -21.39 8.46 21.37
CA ILE A 311 -20.62 9.02 20.25
C ILE A 311 -20.54 7.98 19.13
N SER A 312 -21.11 8.30 17.97
CA SER A 312 -20.98 7.48 16.77
C SER A 312 -20.05 8.16 15.75
N PHE A 313 -19.13 7.39 15.17
CA PHE A 313 -18.16 7.90 14.22
C PHE A 313 -18.64 7.74 12.78
N HIS A 314 -18.24 8.66 11.91
CA HIS A 314 -18.59 8.63 10.49
C HIS A 314 -17.90 7.47 9.77
N ILE A 315 -18.69 6.58 9.18
CA ILE A 315 -18.24 5.37 8.47
C ILE A 315 -18.62 5.45 6.99
N HIS A 316 -17.76 4.90 6.15
CA HIS A 316 -18.01 4.63 4.73
C HIS A 316 -18.21 3.14 4.52
N ILE A 317 -19.38 2.74 4.00
CA ILE A 317 -19.78 1.33 3.87
C ILE A 317 -19.56 0.83 2.43
N GLY A 318 -19.86 1.66 1.43
CA GLY A 318 -19.91 1.20 0.05
C GLY A 318 -20.30 2.31 -0.92
N ARG A 319 -20.53 1.93 -2.18
CA ARG A 319 -21.02 2.82 -3.21
C ARG A 319 -22.25 2.25 -3.89
N TRP A 320 -23.29 3.07 -4.01
CA TRP A 320 -24.46 2.76 -4.81
C TRP A 320 -24.23 3.13 -6.27
N ILE A 321 -24.52 2.19 -7.17
CA ILE A 321 -24.51 2.34 -8.62
C ILE A 321 -25.89 2.87 -9.05
N LYS A 322 -26.00 4.19 -9.24
CA LYS A 322 -27.28 4.84 -9.56
C LYS A 322 -27.75 4.52 -10.99
N SER A 323 -26.82 4.42 -11.92
CA SER A 323 -27.11 4.10 -13.31
C SER A 323 -25.83 3.68 -14.02
N GLU A 324 -25.97 2.73 -14.94
CA GLU A 324 -24.95 2.35 -15.90
C GLU A 324 -25.44 2.69 -17.31
N HIS A 325 -24.59 3.35 -18.10
CA HIS A 325 -24.88 3.60 -19.52
C HIS A 325 -23.58 3.68 -20.31
N THR A 326 -23.66 3.36 -21.60
CA THR A 326 -22.53 3.52 -22.50
C THR A 326 -22.37 4.98 -22.89
N LYS A 327 -21.12 5.43 -22.99
CA LYS A 327 -20.77 6.77 -23.46
C LYS A 327 -19.57 6.70 -24.39
N LYS A 328 -19.71 7.33 -25.56
CA LYS A 328 -18.61 7.47 -26.52
C LYS A 328 -17.72 8.64 -26.11
N ILE A 329 -16.42 8.37 -25.91
CA ILE A 329 -15.40 9.36 -25.57
C ILE A 329 -14.17 9.08 -26.43
N MET A 330 -13.57 10.09 -27.09
CA MET A 330 -12.41 9.90 -27.98
C MET A 330 -12.59 8.76 -29.02
N GLY A 331 -13.81 8.61 -29.54
CA GLY A 331 -14.15 7.60 -30.56
C GLY A 331 -14.45 6.18 -30.03
N ALA A 332 -14.26 5.89 -28.74
CA ALA A 332 -14.53 4.57 -28.15
C ALA A 332 -15.71 4.60 -27.16
N GLU A 333 -16.55 3.56 -27.20
CA GLU A 333 -17.65 3.35 -26.25
C GLU A 333 -17.11 2.84 -24.92
N ARG A 334 -17.58 3.43 -23.82
CA ARG A 334 -17.19 3.07 -22.45
C ARG A 334 -18.40 2.94 -21.56
N ASP A 335 -18.34 2.00 -20.64
CA ASP A 335 -19.35 1.85 -19.60
C ASP A 335 -19.13 2.92 -18.54
N ARG A 336 -20.12 3.79 -18.37
CA ARG A 336 -20.11 4.85 -17.38
C ARG A 336 -21.02 4.46 -16.22
N ARG A 337 -20.40 4.27 -15.05
CA ARG A 337 -21.12 4.09 -13.78
C ARG A 337 -21.23 5.43 -13.04
N LEU A 338 -22.46 5.79 -12.67
CA LEU A 338 -22.70 6.90 -11.75
C LEU A 338 -22.73 6.37 -10.32
N LEU A 339 -21.62 6.55 -9.60
CA LEU A 339 -21.44 6.04 -8.25
C LEU A 339 -21.79 7.09 -7.18
N LYS A 340 -22.39 6.64 -6.08
CA LYS A 340 -22.68 7.46 -4.90
C LYS A 340 -22.18 6.79 -3.62
N ASP A 341 -21.31 7.46 -2.88
CA ASP A 341 -20.84 6.93 -1.59
C ASP A 341 -21.97 6.82 -0.56
N ILE A 342 -22.10 5.64 0.04
CA ILE A 342 -22.99 5.31 1.15
C ILE A 342 -22.23 5.53 2.45
N ARG A 343 -22.71 6.46 3.27
CA ARG A 343 -22.04 6.86 4.51
C ARG A 343 -23.03 6.95 5.66
N THR A 344 -22.60 6.51 6.84
CA THR A 344 -23.44 6.46 8.04
C THR A 344 -22.63 6.77 9.30
N PHE A 345 -23.28 6.64 10.46
CA PHE A 345 -22.65 6.74 11.77
C PHE A 345 -22.98 5.49 12.59
N GLY A 346 -21.96 4.93 13.25
CA GLY A 346 -22.12 3.78 14.14
C GLY A 346 -20.76 3.18 14.50
N GLU A 347 -20.76 1.90 14.90
CA GLU A 347 -19.56 1.11 15.15
C GLU A 347 -19.14 0.35 13.89
N LEU A 348 -17.84 0.21 13.64
CA LEU A 348 -17.33 -0.41 12.42
C LEU A 348 -17.78 -1.87 12.26
N LYS A 349 -17.88 -2.61 13.38
CA LYS A 349 -18.27 -4.02 13.40
C LYS A 349 -19.73 -4.27 13.01
N GLU A 350 -20.63 -3.32 13.28
CA GLU A 350 -22.05 -3.42 12.92
C GLU A 350 -22.26 -3.42 11.41
N PHE A 351 -21.26 -2.99 10.62
CA PHE A 351 -21.37 -2.79 9.17
C PHE A 351 -20.70 -3.88 8.32
N SER A 352 -20.29 -5.01 8.90
CA SER A 352 -19.74 -6.11 8.10
C SER A 352 -20.81 -6.68 7.14
N PRO A 353 -20.41 -7.24 5.98
CA PRO A 353 -21.35 -7.82 5.02
C PRO A 353 -22.27 -8.89 5.64
N GLU A 354 -21.75 -9.64 6.61
CA GLU A 354 -22.48 -10.68 7.36
C GLU A 354 -23.61 -10.12 8.23
N HIS A 355 -23.50 -8.86 8.67
CA HIS A 355 -24.50 -8.19 9.50
C HIS A 355 -25.46 -7.30 8.67
N ALA A 356 -25.33 -7.29 7.34
CA ALA A 356 -26.21 -6.51 6.48
C ALA A 356 -27.65 -7.08 6.56
N PRO A 357 -28.65 -6.31 7.02
CA PRO A 357 -30.00 -6.82 7.16
C PRO A 357 -30.69 -6.89 5.79
N ASP A 358 -31.51 -7.91 5.50
CA ASP A 358 -32.14 -8.11 4.18
C ASP A 358 -32.84 -6.87 3.58
N TYR A 359 -33.32 -5.96 4.43
CA TYR A 359 -34.03 -4.73 4.07
C TYR A 359 -33.16 -3.47 3.94
N TRP A 360 -31.82 -3.57 4.02
CA TRP A 360 -30.94 -2.39 3.93
C TRP A 360 -30.95 -1.73 2.54
N LEU A 361 -31.32 -2.52 1.54
CA LEU A 361 -31.62 -2.08 0.19
C LEU A 361 -33.06 -1.60 0.15
N ARG A 362 -33.29 -0.47 -0.52
CA ARG A 362 -34.64 0.05 -0.74
C ARG A 362 -35.35 -0.76 -1.80
N ASP A 363 -36.68 -0.69 -1.79
CA ASP A 363 -37.52 -1.24 -2.87
C ASP A 363 -37.01 -0.78 -4.25
N GLY A 364 -36.64 -1.76 -5.09
CA GLY A 364 -36.12 -1.52 -6.44
C GLY A 364 -34.59 -1.40 -6.55
N ILE A 365 -33.83 -1.57 -5.46
CA ILE A 365 -32.36 -1.68 -5.47
C ILE A 365 -31.98 -3.13 -5.16
N THR A 366 -31.16 -3.75 -6.00
CA THR A 366 -30.65 -5.11 -5.80
C THR A 366 -29.23 -5.10 -5.21
N PRO A 367 -28.73 -6.21 -4.63
CA PRO A 367 -27.34 -6.30 -4.18
C PRO A 367 -26.32 -5.96 -5.27
N ASP A 368 -26.64 -6.22 -6.55
CA ASP A 368 -25.77 -5.92 -7.69
C ASP A 368 -25.63 -4.39 -7.94
N ASP A 369 -26.57 -3.59 -7.42
CA ASP A 369 -26.53 -2.13 -7.52
C ASP A 369 -25.63 -1.50 -6.44
N VAL A 370 -25.02 -2.28 -5.55
CA VAL A 370 -24.17 -1.75 -4.46
C VAL A 370 -22.80 -2.42 -4.43
N ASP A 371 -21.76 -1.63 -4.71
CA ASP A 371 -20.38 -2.00 -4.44
C ASP A 371 -20.13 -1.88 -2.92
N GLN A 372 -20.38 -2.97 -2.18
CA GLN A 372 -20.05 -3.02 -0.75
C GLN A 372 -18.56 -3.27 -0.54
N PHE A 373 -17.92 -2.41 0.27
CA PHE A 373 -16.52 -2.57 0.65
C PHE A 373 -16.43 -2.98 2.12
N SER A 374 -15.26 -3.43 2.57
CA SER A 374 -14.96 -3.49 4.00
C SER A 374 -15.17 -2.08 4.59
N PRO A 375 -16.02 -1.92 5.62
CA PRO A 375 -16.32 -0.61 6.20
C PRO A 375 -15.06 0.10 6.69
N GLN A 376 -15.01 1.41 6.54
CA GLN A 376 -13.86 2.22 6.96
C GLN A 376 -14.29 3.51 7.66
N TYR A 377 -13.55 3.92 8.68
CA TYR A 377 -13.69 5.25 9.26
C TYR A 377 -13.38 6.33 8.22
N ARG A 378 -14.28 7.31 8.11
CA ARG A 378 -14.13 8.41 7.17
C ARG A 378 -13.28 9.54 7.75
N ILE A 379 -11.98 9.28 7.87
CA ILE A 379 -10.98 10.29 8.26
C ILE A 379 -10.55 11.06 7.01
N VAL A 380 -10.83 12.37 6.97
CA VAL A 380 -10.46 13.25 5.85
C VAL A 380 -9.70 14.46 6.39
N GLY A 381 -8.42 14.61 6.01
CA GLY A 381 -7.59 15.73 6.43
C GLY A 381 -7.42 15.84 7.96
N ASN A 382 -7.15 14.71 8.63
CA ASN A 382 -7.00 14.61 10.09
C ASN A 382 -8.25 15.05 10.87
N ARG A 383 -9.42 14.77 10.31
CA ARG A 383 -10.73 15.05 10.90
C ARG A 383 -11.71 13.92 10.63
N ILE A 384 -12.61 13.69 11.59
CA ILE A 384 -13.73 12.76 11.45
C ILE A 384 -15.02 13.45 11.92
N GLY A 385 -16.14 13.12 11.28
CA GLY A 385 -17.46 13.55 11.76
C GLY A 385 -17.93 12.67 12.91
N ILE A 386 -18.60 13.27 13.88
CA ILE A 386 -19.26 12.53 14.97
C ILE A 386 -20.74 12.88 15.01
N LYS A 387 -21.53 11.93 15.50
CA LYS A 387 -22.94 12.09 15.79
C LYS A 387 -23.21 11.70 17.24
N LEU A 388 -23.93 12.55 17.96
CA LEU A 388 -24.18 12.36 19.39
C LEU A 388 -25.55 11.69 19.60
N ASN A 389 -25.61 10.74 20.53
CA ASN A 389 -26.82 10.00 20.93
C ASN A 389 -27.64 9.47 19.74
N TYR A 390 -26.94 8.92 18.75
CA TYR A 390 -27.54 8.52 17.48
C TYR A 390 -28.28 7.18 17.58
N ASN A 391 -29.60 7.27 17.77
CA ASN A 391 -30.52 6.14 17.76
C ASN A 391 -31.27 5.99 16.42
N GLY A 392 -30.70 6.51 15.32
CA GLY A 392 -31.40 6.61 14.04
C GLY A 392 -32.02 5.29 13.57
N HIS A 393 -33.33 5.31 13.31
CA HIS A 393 -34.03 4.25 12.58
C HIS A 393 -33.42 4.20 11.16
N ASN A 394 -32.89 3.03 10.76
CA ASN A 394 -32.18 2.75 9.49
C ASN A 394 -30.70 3.17 9.39
N ARG A 395 -29.85 2.71 10.33
CA ARG A 395 -28.36 2.80 10.23
C ARG A 395 -27.82 2.18 8.94
N TRP A 396 -28.47 1.12 8.47
CA TRP A 396 -28.27 0.46 7.19
C TRP A 396 -29.29 0.98 6.18
N SER A 397 -28.97 2.07 5.47
CA SER A 397 -29.83 2.55 4.39
C SER A 397 -29.05 3.23 3.29
N VAL A 398 -29.42 2.93 2.04
CA VAL A 398 -29.05 3.78 0.90
C VAL A 398 -29.71 5.16 1.11
N PRO A 399 -29.08 6.30 0.80
CA PRO A 399 -29.70 7.63 0.99
C PRO A 399 -30.91 7.89 0.06
N ASP A 400 -31.99 8.53 0.59
CA ASP A 400 -33.20 8.94 -0.19
C ASP A 400 -32.90 10.00 -1.25
N LYS A 401 -31.93 10.87 -0.94
CA LYS A 401 -31.51 12.02 -1.72
C LYS A 401 -29.99 11.98 -1.87
N GLU A 402 -29.41 12.94 -2.60
CA GLU A 402 -27.94 13.05 -2.73
C GLU A 402 -27.19 13.35 -1.40
N ILE A 403 -27.87 13.39 -0.26
CA ILE A 403 -27.34 13.92 0.99
C ILE A 403 -27.32 12.80 2.03
N ASN A 404 -26.11 12.42 2.43
CA ASN A 404 -25.89 11.54 3.59
C ASN A 404 -26.22 12.29 4.89
N VAL A 405 -26.45 11.57 5.98
CA VAL A 405 -26.70 12.15 7.31
C VAL A 405 -25.59 13.15 7.68
N LYS A 406 -25.98 14.35 8.15
CA LYS A 406 -25.05 15.39 8.59
C LYS A 406 -24.46 15.04 9.98
N PRO A 407 -23.14 15.22 10.19
CA PRO A 407 -22.55 15.12 11.52
C PRO A 407 -22.97 16.30 12.41
N ASP A 408 -23.07 16.08 13.71
CA ASP A 408 -23.38 17.15 14.67
C ASP A 408 -22.12 18.00 14.93
N ALA A 409 -20.95 17.35 14.94
CA ALA A 409 -19.66 18.00 15.02
C ALA A 409 -18.56 17.28 14.22
N ILE A 410 -17.46 18.00 13.96
CA ILE A 410 -16.24 17.45 13.34
C ILE A 410 -15.10 17.61 14.34
N ILE A 411 -14.48 16.49 14.71
CA ILE A 411 -13.34 16.42 15.63
C ILE A 411 -12.04 16.17 14.86
N SER A 412 -10.93 16.75 15.32
CA SER A 412 -9.61 16.47 14.77
C SER A 412 -9.06 15.16 15.33
N THR A 413 -8.37 14.35 14.52
CA THR A 413 -7.71 13.11 14.98
C THR A 413 -6.67 13.36 16.06
N TYR A 414 -6.04 14.54 16.08
CA TYR A 414 -5.12 14.92 17.14
C TYR A 414 -5.79 15.16 18.51
N GLU A 415 -7.12 15.26 18.57
CA GLU A 415 -7.85 15.30 19.84
C GLU A 415 -8.13 13.88 20.37
N PHE A 416 -7.84 12.81 19.64
CA PHE A 416 -8.10 11.44 20.12
C PHE A 416 -7.23 11.06 21.31
N LEU A 417 -6.01 11.59 21.41
CA LEU A 417 -5.19 11.46 22.62
C LEU A 417 -5.92 12.06 23.84
N ASN A 418 -6.50 13.24 23.65
CA ASN A 418 -7.20 13.98 24.69
C ASN A 418 -8.51 13.26 25.04
N LEU A 419 -9.27 12.82 24.03
CA LEU A 419 -10.51 12.07 24.19
C LEU A 419 -10.26 10.75 24.93
N PHE A 420 -9.21 10.01 24.56
CA PHE A 420 -8.79 8.80 25.25
C PHE A 420 -8.47 9.08 26.72
N LEU A 421 -7.63 10.07 27.00
CA LEU A 421 -7.24 10.37 28.37
C LEU A 421 -8.43 10.88 29.21
N TYR A 422 -9.31 11.68 28.62
CA TYR A 422 -10.54 12.12 29.28
C TYR A 422 -11.44 10.94 29.61
N GLU A 423 -11.67 10.04 28.65
CA GLU A 423 -12.48 8.83 28.85
C GLU A 423 -11.86 7.90 29.90
N HIS A 424 -10.55 7.70 29.86
CA HIS A 424 -9.82 6.94 30.87
C HIS A 424 -10.01 7.51 32.29
N LEU A 425 -10.01 8.83 32.43
CA LEU A 425 -10.26 9.50 33.71
C LEU A 425 -11.73 9.45 34.12
N TYR A 426 -12.66 9.45 33.15
CA TYR A 426 -14.09 9.26 33.38
C TYR A 426 -14.39 7.85 33.92
N GLN A 427 -13.80 6.80 33.34
CA GLN A 427 -13.91 5.43 33.85
C GLN A 427 -13.39 5.31 35.28
N LYS A 428 -12.38 6.13 35.66
CA LYS A 428 -11.88 6.26 37.03
C LYS A 428 -12.71 7.19 37.93
N LYS A 429 -13.84 7.71 37.46
CA LYS A 429 -14.75 8.63 38.16
C LYS A 429 -14.08 9.95 38.60
N LEU A 430 -13.06 10.40 37.87
CA LEU A 430 -12.34 11.65 38.17
C LEU A 430 -12.92 12.88 37.43
N THR A 431 -13.68 12.64 36.35
CA THR A 431 -14.46 13.65 35.63
C THR A 431 -15.96 13.47 35.93
N GLY A 432 -16.74 14.56 35.80
CA GLY A 432 -18.17 14.56 36.15
C GLY A 432 -19.14 14.29 35.00
N LEU A 433 -18.68 14.43 33.75
CA LEU A 433 -19.49 14.21 32.55
C LEU A 433 -18.84 13.13 31.68
N SER A 434 -19.65 12.33 31.00
CA SER A 434 -19.16 11.48 29.92
C SER A 434 -18.64 12.32 28.74
N PRO A 435 -17.80 11.77 27.85
CA PRO A 435 -17.34 12.52 26.68
C PRO A 435 -18.48 13.04 25.79
N ALA A 436 -19.56 12.27 25.62
CA ALA A 436 -20.71 12.66 24.82
C ALA A 436 -21.42 13.88 25.42
N GLU A 437 -21.71 13.84 26.72
CA GLU A 437 -22.34 14.94 27.46
C GLU A 437 -21.45 16.19 27.46
N PHE A 438 -20.15 16.03 27.66
CA PHE A 438 -19.20 17.16 27.63
C PHE A 438 -19.17 17.85 26.26
N ILE A 439 -19.17 17.09 25.17
CA ILE A 439 -19.19 17.66 23.82
C ILE A 439 -20.55 18.32 23.56
N GLN A 440 -21.66 17.68 23.95
CA GLN A 440 -23.00 18.25 23.78
C GLN A 440 -23.14 19.59 24.50
N ASP A 441 -22.74 19.64 25.77
CA ASP A 441 -22.74 20.84 26.60
C ASP A 441 -21.87 21.97 26.00
N TYR A 442 -20.72 21.63 25.40
CA TYR A 442 -19.94 22.60 24.62
C TYR A 442 -20.70 23.12 23.38
N LEU A 443 -21.33 22.24 22.61
CA LEU A 443 -22.09 22.62 21.41
C LEU A 443 -23.27 23.54 21.77
N ASP A 444 -23.97 23.25 22.85
CA ASP A 444 -25.10 24.06 23.31
C ASP A 444 -24.65 25.47 23.70
N ARG A 445 -23.55 25.60 24.45
CA ARG A 445 -22.95 26.91 24.76
C ARG A 445 -22.48 27.67 23.53
N PHE A 446 -21.87 26.97 22.57
CA PHE A 446 -21.40 27.58 21.32
C PHE A 446 -22.57 28.05 20.43
N ASN A 447 -23.64 27.26 20.33
CA ASN A 447 -24.85 27.63 19.60
C ASN A 447 -25.57 28.82 20.25
N ASN A 448 -25.58 28.90 21.59
CA ASN A 448 -26.09 30.07 22.30
C ASN A 448 -25.27 31.34 21.96
N PHE A 449 -23.93 31.23 22.01
CA PHE A 449 -23.05 32.31 21.58
C PHE A 449 -23.32 32.74 20.12
N LEU A 450 -23.48 31.79 19.20
CA LEU A 450 -23.77 32.10 17.78
C LEU A 450 -25.10 32.84 17.61
N SER A 451 -26.11 32.47 18.40
CA SER A 451 -27.42 33.11 18.38
C SER A 451 -27.33 34.58 18.84
N GLU A 452 -26.63 34.85 19.94
CA GLU A 452 -26.39 36.21 20.44
C GLU A 452 -25.49 37.04 19.50
N PHE A 453 -24.50 36.40 18.89
CA PHE A 453 -23.64 37.03 17.88
C PHE A 453 -24.43 37.46 16.66
N LYS A 454 -25.32 36.60 16.14
CA LYS A 454 -26.20 36.93 15.00
C LYS A 454 -27.23 38.01 15.34
N ALA A 455 -27.74 38.01 16.58
CA ALA A 455 -28.64 39.05 17.07
C ALA A 455 -27.96 40.42 17.27
N GLY A 456 -26.62 40.49 17.18
CA GLY A 456 -25.86 41.73 17.30
C GLY A 456 -25.66 42.20 18.75
N HIS A 457 -25.93 41.34 19.73
CA HIS A 457 -25.66 41.59 21.15
C HIS A 457 -24.15 41.53 21.45
N ILE A 458 -23.41 40.68 20.73
CA ILE A 458 -21.95 40.61 20.82
C ILE A 458 -21.33 41.48 19.73
N ARG A 459 -20.63 42.54 20.13
CA ARG A 459 -20.04 43.54 19.23
C ARG A 459 -18.52 43.50 19.24
N PRO A 460 -17.84 44.02 18.20
CA PRO A 460 -16.39 44.15 18.19
C PRO A 460 -15.88 44.96 19.39
N VAL A 461 -14.79 44.50 20.01
CA VAL A 461 -14.20 45.12 21.21
C VAL A 461 -13.35 46.36 20.91
N GLY A 462 -13.19 46.71 19.64
CA GLY A 462 -12.43 47.86 19.18
C GLY A 462 -12.79 48.23 17.76
N ASP A 463 -12.22 49.34 17.28
CA ASP A 463 -12.38 49.79 15.90
C ASP A 463 -11.70 48.86 14.89
N PHE A 464 -12.11 48.93 13.63
CA PHE A 464 -11.51 48.14 12.54
C PHE A 464 -10.16 48.74 12.08
N SER A 465 -9.20 48.88 13.00
CA SER A 465 -7.89 49.46 12.75
C SER A 465 -6.78 48.41 12.57
N LEU A 466 -6.93 47.21 13.13
CA LEU A 466 -5.89 46.19 13.16
C LEU A 466 -5.59 45.58 11.78
N GLU A 467 -4.31 45.42 11.45
CA GLU A 467 -3.85 44.71 10.26
C GLU A 467 -3.06 43.45 10.63
N LYS A 468 -3.36 42.34 9.94
CA LYS A 468 -2.65 41.07 10.15
C LYS A 468 -1.28 41.10 9.47
N ARG A 469 -0.21 41.45 10.22
CA ARG A 469 1.19 41.41 9.76
C ARG A 469 1.87 40.12 10.21
N ARG A 470 2.73 39.52 9.36
CA ARG A 470 3.53 38.34 9.74
C ARG A 470 4.73 38.77 10.58
N GLY A 471 4.89 38.19 11.77
CA GLY A 471 6.16 38.20 12.51
C GLY A 471 6.40 39.37 13.48
N GLN A 472 5.40 40.22 13.76
CA GLN A 472 5.48 41.17 14.87
C GLN A 472 4.87 40.55 16.14
N GLY A 473 5.51 40.79 17.29
CA GLY A 473 4.98 40.41 18.60
C GLY A 473 3.65 41.08 18.88
N ASP A 474 2.89 40.53 19.84
CA ASP A 474 1.57 41.06 20.20
C ASP A 474 1.69 42.53 20.64
N GLU A 475 1.12 43.45 19.85
CA GLU A 475 1.03 44.86 20.22
C GLU A 475 0.20 45.01 21.52
N PRO A 476 0.50 46.01 22.38
CA PRO A 476 -0.25 46.24 23.61
C PRO A 476 -1.76 46.34 23.39
N ASP A 477 -2.20 46.98 22.30
CA ASP A 477 -3.61 47.11 21.91
C ASP A 477 -4.26 45.74 21.63
N LEU A 478 -3.60 44.87 20.84
CA LEU A 478 -4.11 43.52 20.56
C LEU A 478 -4.27 42.70 21.84
N THR A 479 -3.34 42.83 22.78
CA THR A 479 -3.40 42.16 24.08
C THR A 479 -4.57 42.67 24.92
N ALA A 480 -4.81 43.98 24.95
CA ALA A 480 -5.96 44.58 25.63
C ALA A 480 -7.29 44.11 25.01
N ARG A 481 -7.41 44.12 23.68
CA ARG A 481 -8.58 43.62 22.97
C ARG A 481 -8.85 42.15 23.22
N ARG A 482 -7.82 41.29 23.23
CA ARG A 482 -7.97 39.87 23.59
C ARG A 482 -8.53 39.70 25.00
N LYS A 483 -8.08 40.49 25.97
CA LYS A 483 -8.62 40.46 27.35
C LYS A 483 -10.07 40.91 27.39
N SER A 484 -10.44 41.98 26.69
CA SER A 484 -11.83 42.46 26.62
C SER A 484 -12.75 41.43 25.96
N LEU A 485 -12.30 40.82 24.85
CA LEU A 485 -13.07 39.77 24.18
C LEU A 485 -13.25 38.56 25.09
N GLN A 486 -12.20 38.14 25.81
CA GLN A 486 -12.29 37.01 26.72
C GLN A 486 -13.34 37.24 27.82
N LYS A 487 -13.44 38.44 28.39
CA LYS A 487 -14.49 38.77 29.39
C LYS A 487 -15.91 38.58 28.87
N GLU A 488 -16.17 38.88 27.60
CA GLU A 488 -17.47 38.64 26.98
C GLU A 488 -17.71 37.15 26.74
N LEU A 489 -16.67 36.41 26.33
CA LEU A 489 -16.76 34.96 26.09
C LEU A 489 -16.87 34.14 27.38
N ASP A 490 -16.37 34.65 28.50
CA ASP A 490 -16.46 33.99 29.81
C ASP A 490 -17.92 33.78 30.25
N ARG A 491 -18.87 34.62 29.80
CA ARG A 491 -20.32 34.43 30.02
C ARG A 491 -20.86 33.13 29.42
N PHE A 492 -20.22 32.66 28.34
CA PHE A 492 -20.55 31.41 27.65
C PHE A 492 -19.58 30.28 27.96
N VAL A 493 -18.61 30.49 28.87
CA VAL A 493 -17.53 29.53 29.16
C VAL A 493 -16.77 29.14 27.87
N LEU A 494 -16.54 30.11 26.98
CA LEU A 494 -15.81 29.94 25.73
C LEU A 494 -14.48 30.69 25.78
N LYS A 495 -13.48 30.19 25.06
CA LYS A 495 -12.19 30.86 24.90
C LYS A 495 -12.10 31.50 23.53
N GLY A 496 -11.33 32.57 23.39
CA GLY A 496 -11.10 33.21 22.09
C GLY A 496 -10.54 32.26 21.02
N LYS A 497 -9.86 31.17 21.42
CA LYS A 497 -9.37 30.13 20.51
C LYS A 497 -10.46 29.18 19.97
N ASP A 498 -11.62 29.15 20.61
CA ASP A 498 -12.73 28.26 20.29
C ASP A 498 -13.56 28.79 19.12
N LEU A 499 -13.45 30.10 18.84
CA LEU A 499 -14.18 30.76 17.77
C LEU A 499 -13.56 30.51 16.40
N PRO A 500 -14.38 30.38 15.34
CA PRO A 500 -13.92 30.43 13.96
C PRO A 500 -13.09 31.68 13.67
N ASP A 501 -12.04 31.53 12.85
CA ASP A 501 -11.07 32.61 12.56
C ASP A 501 -11.75 33.91 12.14
N LYS A 502 -12.78 33.84 11.29
CA LYS A 502 -13.53 35.02 10.83
C LYS A 502 -14.31 35.72 11.94
N ILE A 503 -14.98 34.98 12.82
CA ILE A 503 -15.72 35.57 13.96
C ILE A 503 -14.72 36.24 14.89
N ARG A 504 -13.64 35.54 15.23
CA ARG A 504 -12.58 36.06 16.09
C ARG A 504 -11.93 37.32 15.51
N GLU A 505 -11.58 37.31 14.22
CA GLU A 505 -10.97 38.46 13.55
C GLU A 505 -11.93 39.66 13.50
N TYR A 506 -13.21 39.41 13.24
CA TYR A 506 -14.25 40.43 13.26
C TYR A 506 -14.41 41.04 14.66
N LEU A 507 -14.54 40.22 15.70
CA LEU A 507 -14.72 40.69 17.08
C LEU A 507 -13.50 41.44 17.62
N LEU A 508 -12.28 41.08 17.19
CA LEU A 508 -11.06 41.82 17.54
C LEU A 508 -10.89 43.15 16.78
N GLY A 509 -11.67 43.40 15.72
CA GLY A 509 -11.56 44.62 14.92
C GLY A 509 -10.44 44.57 13.88
N TYR A 510 -10.20 43.41 13.24
CA TYR A 510 -9.28 43.35 12.10
C TYR A 510 -9.91 43.94 10.85
N LYS A 511 -9.14 44.76 10.12
CA LYS A 511 -9.51 45.25 8.79
C LYS A 511 -9.73 44.07 7.85
N GLN A 512 -10.90 44.04 7.21
CA GLN A 512 -11.18 43.08 6.18
C GLN A 512 -10.20 43.28 5.01
N LYS A 513 -9.61 42.18 4.53
CA LYS A 513 -8.70 42.24 3.39
C LYS A 513 -9.49 42.63 2.14
N SER A 514 -9.05 43.66 1.44
CA SER A 514 -9.63 44.01 0.14
C SER A 514 -9.52 42.86 -0.85
N GLU A 515 -10.52 42.73 -1.71
CA GLU A 515 -10.61 41.68 -2.71
C GLU A 515 -9.35 41.60 -3.59
N LYS A 516 -8.86 42.77 -4.00
CA LYS A 516 -7.58 42.96 -4.70
C LYS A 516 -6.35 42.41 -3.95
N LYS A 517 -6.24 42.63 -2.63
CA LYS A 517 -5.14 42.07 -1.83
C LYS A 517 -5.23 40.54 -1.76
N GLN A 518 -6.44 39.99 -1.61
CA GLN A 518 -6.66 38.54 -1.59
C GLN A 518 -6.29 37.91 -2.95
N ALA A 519 -6.76 38.49 -4.05
CA ALA A 519 -6.47 38.03 -5.41
C ALA A 519 -4.98 38.04 -5.74
N LYS A 520 -4.26 39.11 -5.37
CA LYS A 520 -2.81 39.20 -5.54
C LYS A 520 -2.07 38.08 -4.81
N TRP A 521 -2.54 37.72 -3.61
CA TRP A 521 -1.95 36.62 -2.84
C TRP A 521 -2.18 35.26 -3.51
N ILE A 522 -3.41 35.01 -4.00
CA ILE A 522 -3.75 33.80 -4.75
C ILE A 522 -2.89 33.68 -6.01
N LEU A 523 -2.86 34.73 -6.85
CA LEU A 523 -2.07 34.76 -8.09
C LEU A 523 -0.57 34.58 -7.80
N GLY A 524 -0.04 35.25 -6.79
CA GLY A 524 1.36 35.11 -6.39
C GLY A 524 1.72 33.69 -5.95
N GLY A 525 0.80 32.97 -5.29
CA GLY A 525 0.96 31.56 -4.97
C GLY A 525 0.99 30.68 -6.23
N MET A 526 0.02 30.87 -7.14
CA MET A 526 -0.06 30.11 -8.38
C MET A 526 1.14 30.33 -9.30
N ILE A 527 1.67 31.56 -9.38
CA ILE A 527 2.88 31.88 -10.16
C ILE A 527 4.08 31.13 -9.59
N LYS A 528 4.29 31.19 -8.26
CA LYS A 528 5.40 30.49 -7.60
C LYS A 528 5.35 28.98 -7.84
N GLU A 529 4.17 28.38 -7.72
CA GLU A 529 3.96 26.95 -8.01
C GLU A 529 4.24 26.63 -9.48
N THR A 530 3.75 27.44 -10.41
CA THR A 530 3.96 27.26 -11.85
C THR A 530 5.46 27.32 -12.22
N VAL A 531 6.18 28.31 -11.69
CA VAL A 531 7.63 28.46 -11.91
C VAL A 531 8.41 27.29 -11.31
N TYR A 532 8.03 26.83 -10.11
CA TYR A 532 8.64 25.65 -9.50
C TYR A 532 8.50 24.41 -10.40
N TRP A 533 7.29 24.12 -10.88
CA TRP A 533 7.05 22.96 -11.76
C TRP A 533 7.78 23.07 -13.09
N ARG A 534 7.80 24.26 -13.70
CA ARG A 534 8.54 24.51 -14.94
C ARG A 534 10.04 24.27 -14.75
N ASN A 535 10.65 24.91 -13.76
CA ASN A 535 12.08 24.77 -13.49
C ASN A 535 12.44 23.32 -13.15
N LYS A 536 11.59 22.61 -12.40
CA LYS A 536 11.80 21.19 -12.09
C LYS A 536 11.78 20.33 -13.36
N ALA A 537 10.86 20.59 -14.28
CA ALA A 537 10.76 19.86 -15.54
C ALA A 537 11.94 20.15 -16.49
N GLU A 538 12.41 21.40 -16.52
CA GLU A 538 13.56 21.81 -17.36
C GLU A 538 14.91 21.33 -16.80
N GLN A 539 15.09 21.33 -15.46
CA GLN A 539 16.38 21.03 -14.82
C GLN A 539 16.56 19.56 -14.43
N SER A 540 15.47 18.80 -14.27
CA SER A 540 15.52 17.39 -13.88
C SER A 540 14.45 16.58 -14.61
N PRO A 541 14.47 16.54 -15.95
CA PRO A 541 13.47 15.84 -16.75
C PRO A 541 13.39 14.34 -16.41
N GLU A 542 14.49 13.71 -16.02
CA GLU A 542 14.58 12.32 -15.60
C GLU A 542 13.79 11.99 -14.33
N LYS A 543 13.45 13.01 -13.53
CA LYS A 543 12.64 12.87 -12.31
C LYS A 543 11.16 13.11 -12.54
N MET A 544 10.75 13.50 -13.75
CA MET A 544 9.36 13.80 -14.08
C MET A 544 8.64 12.55 -14.59
N ARG A 545 7.68 12.05 -13.81
CA ARG A 545 6.84 10.91 -14.23
C ARG A 545 5.71 11.40 -15.15
N SER A 546 5.42 10.64 -16.20
CA SER A 546 4.34 10.92 -17.15
C SER A 546 2.98 11.06 -16.46
N GLY A 547 2.66 10.15 -15.52
CA GLY A 547 1.42 10.18 -14.74
C GLY A 547 1.26 11.45 -13.89
N ASP A 548 2.33 11.90 -13.22
CA ASP A 548 2.31 13.11 -12.37
C ASP A 548 2.07 14.37 -13.23
N MET A 549 2.76 14.46 -14.38
CA MET A 549 2.56 15.53 -15.36
C MET A 549 1.13 15.53 -15.91
N ALA A 550 0.60 14.36 -16.26
CA ALA A 550 -0.73 14.21 -16.82
C ALA A 550 -1.82 14.61 -15.81
N GLN A 551 -1.67 14.22 -14.55
CA GLN A 551 -2.58 14.59 -13.48
C GLN A 551 -2.60 16.10 -13.26
N GLN A 552 -1.42 16.73 -13.20
CA GLN A 552 -1.31 18.17 -13.02
C GLN A 552 -1.90 18.94 -14.21
N LEU A 553 -1.63 18.51 -15.45
CA LEU A 553 -2.19 19.09 -16.67
C LEU A 553 -3.71 18.97 -16.71
N ALA A 554 -4.26 17.77 -16.54
CA ALA A 554 -5.69 17.55 -16.56
C ALA A 554 -6.41 18.40 -15.50
N ARG A 555 -5.84 18.45 -14.28
CA ARG A 555 -6.37 19.27 -13.18
C ARG A 555 -6.36 20.75 -13.53
N ASP A 556 -5.23 21.28 -14.01
CA ASP A 556 -5.12 22.70 -14.35
C ASP A 556 -6.02 23.09 -15.52
N ILE A 557 -6.12 22.25 -16.57
CA ILE A 557 -6.98 22.50 -17.73
C ILE A 557 -8.43 22.66 -17.28
N ILE A 558 -8.96 21.75 -16.47
CA ILE A 558 -10.35 21.88 -15.97
C ILE A 558 -10.50 23.06 -15.00
N PHE A 559 -9.52 23.24 -14.11
CA PHE A 559 -9.58 24.27 -13.08
C PHE A 559 -9.63 25.68 -13.69
N LEU A 560 -8.80 25.93 -14.72
CA LEU A 560 -8.70 27.22 -15.39
C LEU A 560 -9.74 27.44 -16.50
N THR A 561 -10.48 26.40 -16.90
CA THR A 561 -11.59 26.54 -17.86
C THR A 561 -12.81 27.18 -17.15
N PRO A 562 -13.38 28.28 -17.67
CA PRO A 562 -14.60 28.90 -17.14
C PRO A 562 -15.82 27.96 -17.18
N PRO A 563 -16.78 28.08 -16.25
CA PRO A 563 -18.04 27.34 -16.33
C PRO A 563 -18.96 27.89 -17.44
N HIS A 564 -19.58 27.02 -18.24
CA HIS A 564 -20.59 27.42 -19.22
C HIS A 564 -21.92 27.74 -18.52
N THR A 565 -22.53 28.90 -18.81
CA THR A 565 -23.74 29.42 -18.14
C THR A 565 -25.06 29.00 -18.80
N VAL A 566 -25.04 28.35 -19.97
CA VAL A 566 -26.27 28.00 -20.73
C VAL A 566 -26.54 26.50 -20.60
N LYS A 567 -27.80 26.12 -20.29
CA LYS A 567 -28.28 24.73 -20.13
C LYS A 567 -27.97 23.79 -21.31
N GLU A 568 -27.68 24.31 -22.50
CA GLU A 568 -27.46 23.55 -23.73
C GLU A 568 -26.01 23.06 -23.93
N HIS A 569 -25.04 23.57 -23.17
CA HIS A 569 -23.65 23.11 -23.24
C HIS A 569 -23.23 22.50 -21.90
N LYS A 570 -22.75 21.26 -21.93
CA LYS A 570 -22.40 20.49 -20.74
C LYS A 570 -21.45 21.32 -19.85
N GLN A 571 -21.84 21.47 -18.59
CA GLN A 571 -20.96 21.80 -17.47
C GLN A 571 -19.67 20.98 -17.61
N LYS A 572 -18.52 21.57 -17.25
CA LYS A 572 -17.14 21.00 -17.25
C LYS A 572 -17.06 19.46 -17.31
N LEU A 573 -16.01 18.92 -17.95
CA LEU A 573 -15.75 17.48 -18.10
C LEU A 573 -16.23 16.66 -16.89
N ASN A 574 -17.03 15.63 -17.14
CA ASN A 574 -17.47 14.72 -16.09
C ASN A 574 -16.30 13.83 -15.60
N SER A 575 -16.48 13.11 -14.49
CA SER A 575 -15.42 12.27 -13.90
C SER A 575 -14.76 11.31 -14.89
N LEU A 576 -15.55 10.59 -15.69
CA LEU A 576 -15.01 9.66 -16.68
C LEU A 576 -14.25 10.39 -17.81
N GLU A 577 -14.74 11.54 -18.26
CA GLU A 577 -14.03 12.37 -19.26
C GLU A 577 -12.71 12.92 -18.70
N TYR A 578 -12.68 13.29 -17.41
CA TYR A 578 -11.46 13.71 -16.73
C TYR A 578 -10.43 12.58 -16.64
N ASP A 579 -10.86 11.40 -16.22
CA ASP A 579 -9.98 10.23 -16.11
C ASP A 579 -9.43 9.85 -17.49
N VAL A 580 -10.29 9.79 -18.52
CA VAL A 580 -9.87 9.53 -19.90
C VAL A 580 -8.89 10.59 -20.40
N LEU A 581 -9.10 11.87 -20.10
CA LEU A 581 -8.15 12.94 -20.43
C LEU A 581 -6.80 12.72 -19.74
N GLN A 582 -6.80 12.43 -18.43
CA GLN A 582 -5.57 12.17 -17.69
C GLN A 582 -4.80 10.98 -18.29
N TYR A 583 -5.47 9.86 -18.58
CA TYR A 583 -4.80 8.69 -19.17
C TYR A 583 -4.32 8.95 -20.60
N ALA A 584 -5.10 9.65 -21.42
CA ALA A 584 -4.69 10.03 -22.76
C ALA A 584 -3.47 10.96 -22.75
N LEU A 585 -3.37 11.86 -21.77
CA LEU A 585 -2.19 12.69 -21.53
C LEU A 585 -0.99 11.84 -21.09
N ALA A 586 -1.17 10.88 -20.17
CA ALA A 586 -0.08 10.01 -19.71
C ALA A 586 0.54 9.21 -20.88
N TYR A 587 -0.30 8.78 -21.84
CA TYR A 587 0.10 8.14 -23.10
C TYR A 587 0.04 9.11 -24.29
N PHE A 588 0.61 10.31 -24.11
CA PHE A 588 0.51 11.42 -25.07
C PHE A 588 0.88 11.02 -26.49
N SER A 589 2.04 10.37 -26.68
CA SER A 589 2.61 10.03 -27.99
C SER A 589 1.62 9.20 -28.84
N SER A 590 0.91 8.26 -28.22
CA SER A 590 -0.05 7.38 -28.90
C SER A 590 -1.45 7.98 -29.03
N ASN A 591 -1.77 9.07 -28.32
CA ASN A 591 -3.11 9.64 -28.24
C ASN A 591 -3.19 11.10 -28.71
N ARG A 592 -2.15 11.65 -29.31
CA ARG A 592 -2.08 13.06 -29.73
C ARG A 592 -3.26 13.51 -30.60
N GLU A 593 -3.64 12.72 -31.60
CA GLU A 593 -4.79 13.04 -32.47
C GLU A 593 -6.14 12.95 -31.72
N LYS A 594 -6.26 11.97 -30.81
CA LYS A 594 -7.44 11.82 -29.94
C LYS A 594 -7.55 12.98 -28.94
N LEU A 595 -6.43 13.47 -28.42
CA LEU A 595 -6.38 14.65 -27.55
C LEU A 595 -6.78 15.91 -28.31
N TYR A 596 -6.29 16.09 -29.53
CA TYR A 596 -6.65 17.23 -30.38
C TYR A 596 -8.16 17.25 -30.67
N SER A 597 -8.73 16.12 -31.08
CA SER A 597 -10.17 15.97 -31.33
C SER A 597 -10.99 16.18 -30.06
N PHE A 598 -10.56 15.64 -28.93
CA PHE A 598 -11.22 15.82 -27.62
C PHE A 598 -11.21 17.29 -27.17
N PHE A 599 -10.08 17.99 -27.30
CA PHE A 599 -10.01 19.42 -26.98
C PHE A 599 -10.90 20.27 -27.88
N LYS A 600 -11.02 19.90 -29.16
CA LYS A 600 -11.92 20.57 -30.10
C LYS A 600 -13.40 20.31 -29.76
N GLU A 601 -13.77 19.06 -29.47
CA GLU A 601 -15.12 18.64 -29.08
C GLU A 601 -15.59 19.41 -27.82
N HIS A 602 -14.71 19.54 -26.83
CA HIS A 602 -14.97 20.28 -25.59
C HIS A 602 -14.66 21.78 -25.68
N GLN A 603 -14.38 22.32 -26.88
CA GLN A 603 -14.09 23.74 -27.13
C GLN A 603 -12.95 24.33 -26.27
N LEU A 604 -12.00 23.50 -25.83
CA LEU A 604 -10.89 23.90 -24.96
C LEU A 604 -9.79 24.67 -25.71
N THR A 605 -9.67 24.47 -27.02
CA THR A 605 -8.66 25.10 -27.89
C THR A 605 -9.22 26.25 -28.74
N VAL A 606 -10.43 26.75 -28.42
CA VAL A 606 -11.02 27.91 -29.10
C VAL A 606 -10.58 29.20 -28.40
N LYS A 607 -10.49 30.32 -29.14
CA LYS A 607 -10.29 31.64 -28.55
C LYS A 607 -11.64 32.22 -28.12
N GLY A 608 -11.79 32.56 -26.85
CA GLY A 608 -12.98 33.26 -26.34
C GLY A 608 -13.15 33.12 -24.83
N ASP A 609 -14.10 33.88 -24.28
CA ASP A 609 -14.30 34.02 -22.82
C ASP A 609 -14.86 32.76 -22.15
N ARG A 610 -15.23 31.75 -22.94
CA ARG A 610 -15.79 30.47 -22.50
C ARG A 610 -14.82 29.29 -22.65
N ALA A 611 -13.62 29.53 -23.18
CA ALA A 611 -12.62 28.49 -23.45
C ALA A 611 -11.45 28.56 -22.47
N HIS A 612 -10.55 27.59 -22.53
CA HIS A 612 -9.34 27.62 -21.71
C HIS A 612 -8.47 28.84 -22.08
N PRO A 613 -7.97 29.61 -21.08
CA PRO A 613 -7.41 30.95 -21.30
C PRO A 613 -6.23 31.04 -22.27
N PHE A 614 -5.47 29.96 -22.44
CA PHE A 614 -4.27 29.95 -23.28
C PHE A 614 -4.00 28.63 -24.00
N LEU A 615 -4.88 27.62 -23.89
CA LEU A 615 -4.60 26.30 -24.48
C LEU A 615 -4.57 26.38 -26.01
N TYR A 616 -5.39 27.25 -26.61
CA TYR A 616 -5.40 27.54 -28.04
C TYR A 616 -4.07 28.08 -28.59
N LYS A 617 -3.16 28.57 -27.71
CA LYS A 617 -1.83 29.06 -28.09
C LYS A 617 -0.79 27.94 -28.19
N ILE A 618 -1.14 26.72 -27.79
CA ILE A 618 -0.23 25.59 -27.75
C ILE A 618 -0.50 24.71 -28.97
N ARG A 619 0.53 24.51 -29.79
CA ARG A 619 0.52 23.61 -30.94
C ARG A 619 0.90 22.20 -30.51
N LEU A 620 -0.10 21.33 -30.36
CA LEU A 620 0.12 19.94 -29.91
C LEU A 620 0.95 19.12 -30.89
N ASP A 621 0.89 19.45 -32.18
CA ASP A 621 1.65 18.85 -33.27
C ASP A 621 3.16 19.03 -33.13
N GLU A 622 3.61 20.11 -32.46
CA GLU A 622 5.02 20.39 -32.20
C GLU A 622 5.58 19.67 -30.97
N CYS A 623 4.72 19.14 -30.10
CA CYS A 623 5.13 18.40 -28.91
C CYS A 623 5.45 16.95 -29.29
N GLN A 624 6.68 16.49 -29.04
CA GLN A 624 7.10 15.10 -29.29
C GLN A 624 6.64 14.17 -28.17
N GLY A 625 6.48 14.69 -26.95
CA GLY A 625 5.96 13.94 -25.81
C GLY A 625 5.27 14.82 -24.76
N ILE A 626 4.80 14.18 -23.70
CA ILE A 626 4.13 14.86 -22.58
C ILE A 626 5.04 15.88 -21.88
N LEU A 627 6.34 15.62 -21.80
CA LEU A 627 7.30 16.55 -21.17
C LEU A 627 7.32 17.91 -21.89
N ASP A 628 7.41 17.89 -23.22
CA ASP A 628 7.40 19.10 -24.05
C ASP A 628 6.08 19.86 -23.86
N PHE A 629 4.96 19.12 -23.93
CA PHE A 629 3.63 19.71 -23.73
C PHE A 629 3.51 20.32 -22.32
N PHE A 630 4.04 19.66 -21.29
CA PHE A 630 4.04 20.15 -19.92
C PHE A 630 4.83 21.45 -19.76
N ILE A 631 6.05 21.51 -20.31
CA ILE A 631 6.91 22.70 -20.25
C ILE A 631 6.23 23.87 -20.97
N VAL A 632 5.76 23.66 -22.20
CA VAL A 632 5.08 24.70 -23.00
C VAL A 632 3.81 25.17 -22.29
N TYR A 633 3.04 24.26 -21.70
CA TYR A 633 1.85 24.60 -20.92
C TYR A 633 2.18 25.49 -19.71
N MET A 634 3.21 25.14 -18.93
CA MET A 634 3.61 25.92 -17.75
C MET A 634 4.13 27.31 -18.15
N GLN A 635 4.88 27.42 -19.26
CA GLN A 635 5.32 28.71 -19.79
C GLN A 635 4.14 29.62 -20.20
N GLN A 636 3.11 29.06 -20.83
CA GLN A 636 1.91 29.83 -21.18
C GLN A 636 1.08 30.21 -19.94
N LYS A 637 0.96 29.29 -18.97
CA LYS A 637 0.30 29.54 -17.68
C LYS A 637 0.95 30.70 -16.93
N GLU A 638 2.28 30.71 -16.84
CA GLU A 638 3.03 31.79 -16.21
C GLU A 638 2.83 33.14 -16.92
N LYS A 639 2.90 33.17 -18.25
CA LYS A 639 2.65 34.40 -19.04
C LYS A 639 1.25 34.95 -18.79
N TRP A 640 0.24 34.08 -18.75
CA TRP A 640 -1.14 34.46 -18.50
C TRP A 640 -1.37 34.94 -17.06
N LEU A 641 -0.86 34.23 -16.05
CA LEU A 641 -0.92 34.65 -14.65
C LEU A 641 -0.19 35.98 -14.42
N GLY A 642 0.97 36.18 -15.07
CA GLY A 642 1.71 37.44 -15.03
C GLY A 642 0.96 38.60 -15.68
N TRP A 643 0.20 38.33 -16.75
CA TRP A 643 -0.70 39.32 -17.35
C TRP A 643 -1.85 39.70 -16.40
N LEU A 644 -2.46 38.72 -15.72
CA LEU A 644 -3.49 38.98 -14.70
C LEU A 644 -2.96 39.82 -13.54
N ASP A 645 -1.78 39.49 -13.00
CA ASP A 645 -1.15 40.25 -11.91
C ASP A 645 -0.82 41.70 -12.33
N ARG A 646 -0.40 41.93 -13.58
CA ARG A 646 -0.20 43.28 -14.13
C ARG A 646 -1.52 44.04 -14.26
N ASN A 647 -2.58 43.42 -14.77
CA ASN A 647 -3.89 44.04 -14.86
C ASN A 647 -4.45 44.40 -13.49
N LEU A 648 -4.27 43.53 -12.50
CA LEU A 648 -4.68 43.79 -11.13
C LEU A 648 -4.02 45.06 -10.55
N LYS A 649 -2.79 45.37 -11.00
CA LYS A 649 -2.04 46.58 -10.61
C LYS A 649 -2.41 47.82 -11.41
N SER A 650 -3.16 47.67 -12.51
CA SER A 650 -3.52 48.80 -13.38
C SER A 650 -4.47 49.76 -12.65
N PRO A 651 -4.24 51.09 -12.70
CA PRO A 651 -5.16 52.08 -12.17
C PRO A 651 -6.46 52.20 -12.98
N ARG A 652 -6.52 51.61 -14.19
CA ARG A 652 -7.70 51.62 -15.07
C ARG A 652 -8.55 50.34 -14.96
N LEU A 653 -8.28 49.49 -13.98
CA LEU A 653 -8.99 48.23 -13.80
C LEU A 653 -10.43 48.46 -13.34
N ASN A 654 -11.40 47.90 -14.06
CA ASN A 654 -12.74 47.70 -13.54
C ASN A 654 -12.72 46.48 -12.61
N GLU A 655 -12.69 46.70 -11.29
CA GLU A 655 -12.55 45.62 -10.30
C GLU A 655 -13.76 44.66 -10.33
N GLU A 656 -14.97 45.18 -10.49
CA GLU A 656 -16.20 44.37 -10.53
C GLU A 656 -16.20 43.43 -11.75
N GLU A 657 -15.88 43.95 -12.94
CA GLU A 657 -15.78 43.15 -14.15
C GLU A 657 -14.68 42.08 -14.07
N PHE A 658 -13.52 42.43 -13.49
CA PHE A 658 -12.41 41.50 -13.30
C PHE A 658 -12.79 40.34 -12.37
N PHE A 659 -13.36 40.64 -11.19
CA PHE A 659 -13.74 39.61 -10.24
C PHE A 659 -14.91 38.76 -10.73
N ASN A 660 -15.89 39.36 -11.41
CA ASN A 660 -16.97 38.59 -12.04
C ASN A 660 -16.41 37.61 -13.08
N THR A 661 -15.50 38.06 -13.93
CA THR A 661 -14.89 37.24 -15.00
C THR A 661 -14.07 36.08 -14.44
N TYR A 662 -13.29 36.30 -13.37
CA TYR A 662 -12.30 35.33 -12.87
C TYR A 662 -12.67 34.66 -11.54
N SER A 663 -13.87 34.92 -11.02
CA SER A 663 -14.40 34.37 -9.76
C SER A 663 -14.35 32.84 -9.66
N TYR A 664 -14.41 32.14 -10.80
CA TYR A 664 -14.42 30.69 -10.86
C TYR A 664 -13.12 30.03 -10.37
N PHE A 665 -11.99 30.75 -10.41
CA PHE A 665 -10.71 30.28 -9.86
C PHE A 665 -10.06 31.26 -8.86
N ILE A 666 -10.34 32.56 -8.96
CA ILE A 666 -9.95 33.57 -7.96
C ILE A 666 -11.08 33.68 -6.93
N LYS A 667 -11.13 32.72 -6.01
CA LYS A 667 -12.13 32.72 -4.93
C LYS A 667 -11.71 33.67 -3.81
N THR A 668 -12.25 34.89 -3.84
CA THR A 668 -12.17 35.88 -2.78
C THR A 668 -13.35 35.75 -1.84
N ASP A 669 -13.15 36.13 -0.58
CA ASP A 669 -14.20 36.09 0.43
C ASP A 669 -14.40 37.48 1.02
N THR A 670 -15.49 38.12 0.61
CA THR A 670 -15.90 39.47 1.01
C THR A 670 -17.03 39.46 2.03
N LYS A 671 -17.62 38.30 2.34
CA LYS A 671 -18.70 38.20 3.32
C LYS A 671 -18.19 38.48 4.73
N ARG A 672 -18.90 39.35 5.45
CA ARG A 672 -18.62 39.63 6.87
C ARG A 672 -18.91 38.39 7.72
N ALA A 673 -18.30 38.32 8.90
CA ALA A 673 -18.53 37.20 9.82
C ALA A 673 -20.03 37.03 10.16
N ILE A 674 -20.77 38.13 10.34
CA ILE A 674 -22.20 38.08 10.68
C ILE A 674 -23.10 37.60 9.53
N GLU A 675 -22.62 37.69 8.29
CA GLU A 675 -23.34 37.26 7.07
C GLU A 675 -23.12 35.78 6.76
N MET A 676 -22.28 35.10 7.54
CA MET A 676 -22.02 33.69 7.36
C MET A 676 -23.07 32.82 8.03
N ASP A 677 -23.48 31.77 7.33
CA ASP A 677 -24.36 30.76 7.87
C ASP A 677 -23.55 29.65 8.56
N TYR A 678 -23.37 29.81 9.88
CA TYR A 678 -22.70 28.83 10.72
C TYR A 678 -23.60 27.65 11.11
N GLU A 679 -24.93 27.78 11.00
CA GLU A 679 -25.90 26.75 11.45
C GLU A 679 -26.04 25.62 10.42
N SER A 680 -25.97 25.94 9.11
CA SER A 680 -26.02 24.91 8.07
C SER A 680 -24.77 24.02 8.01
N CYS A 681 -23.64 24.49 8.54
CA CYS A 681 -22.40 23.72 8.62
C CYS A 681 -22.31 22.89 9.92
N PRO A 682 -21.59 21.76 9.93
CA PRO A 682 -21.26 21.08 11.19
C PRO A 682 -20.22 21.88 11.97
N ASN A 683 -20.31 21.85 13.30
CA ASN A 683 -19.39 22.58 14.17
C ASN A 683 -18.02 21.89 14.21
N TYR A 684 -16.95 22.64 13.91
CA TYR A 684 -15.59 22.13 14.07
C TYR A 684 -15.18 22.31 15.53
N LEU A 685 -14.98 21.20 16.24
CA LEU A 685 -14.54 21.25 17.63
C LEU A 685 -13.12 21.86 17.71
N PRO A 686 -12.90 22.80 18.64
CA PRO A 686 -11.60 23.42 18.79
C PRO A 686 -10.55 22.46 19.35
N ARG A 687 -9.28 22.86 19.24
CA ARG A 687 -8.15 22.08 19.73
C ARG A 687 -7.94 22.26 21.24
N GLY A 688 -7.73 21.16 21.94
CA GLY A 688 -7.48 21.12 23.38
C GLY A 688 -8.70 21.49 24.21
N ILE A 689 -9.91 21.11 23.78
CA ILE A 689 -11.14 21.33 24.57
C ILE A 689 -11.14 20.53 25.86
N PHE A 690 -10.49 19.37 25.86
CA PHE A 690 -10.41 18.49 27.03
C PHE A 690 -9.23 18.82 27.97
N ASN A 691 -8.29 19.69 27.58
CA ASN A 691 -7.03 19.90 28.34
C ASN A 691 -7.28 20.34 29.79
N GLU A 692 -8.08 21.37 29.99
CA GLU A 692 -8.36 21.90 31.34
C GLU A 692 -9.15 20.89 32.20
N PRO A 693 -10.23 20.26 31.70
CA PRO A 693 -10.89 19.17 32.42
C PRO A 693 -9.95 18.00 32.80
N ILE A 694 -9.07 17.59 31.90
CA ILE A 694 -8.06 16.55 32.15
C ILE A 694 -7.10 16.99 33.26
N ALA A 695 -6.56 18.21 33.17
CA ALA A 695 -5.64 18.74 34.17
C ALA A 695 -6.29 18.78 35.56
N LYS A 696 -7.53 19.27 35.67
CA LYS A 696 -8.28 19.29 36.93
C LYS A 696 -8.55 17.88 37.47
N ALA A 697 -8.91 16.93 36.61
CA ALA A 697 -9.13 15.54 37.00
C ALA A 697 -7.84 14.87 37.51
N LEU A 698 -6.70 15.14 36.88
CA LEU A 698 -5.40 14.65 37.29
C LEU A 698 -4.90 15.30 38.59
N GLN A 699 -5.14 16.60 38.79
CA GLN A 699 -4.87 17.28 40.07
C GLN A 699 -5.65 16.62 41.23
N LYS A 700 -6.93 16.28 41.02
CA LYS A 700 -7.72 15.52 42.01
C LYS A 700 -7.12 14.14 42.32
N ALA A 701 -6.44 13.53 41.35
CA ALA A 701 -5.73 12.27 41.52
C ALA A 701 -4.30 12.45 42.10
N GLY A 702 -3.93 13.66 42.53
CA GLY A 702 -2.62 13.95 43.15
C GLY A 702 -1.47 14.18 42.17
N VAL A 703 -1.76 14.30 40.87
CA VAL A 703 -0.73 14.54 39.83
C VAL A 703 -0.40 16.04 39.75
N LYS A 704 0.89 16.38 39.78
CA LYS A 704 1.37 17.77 39.70
C LYS A 704 1.31 18.28 38.26
N ILE A 705 0.24 19.01 37.92
CA ILE A 705 0.02 19.59 36.59
C ILE A 705 -0.70 20.94 36.70
N LYS A 706 -0.50 21.83 35.72
CA LYS A 706 -1.22 23.11 35.61
C LYS A 706 -2.41 23.02 34.65
N ASP A 707 -3.40 23.88 34.85
CA ASP A 707 -4.63 23.93 34.01
C ASP A 707 -4.35 24.24 32.53
N GLU A 708 -3.23 24.90 32.24
CA GLU A 708 -2.78 25.28 30.90
C GLU A 708 -1.96 24.20 30.18
N ASP A 709 -1.58 23.14 30.90
CA ASP A 709 -0.81 22.05 30.32
C ASP A 709 -1.65 21.25 29.32
N ASN A 710 -1.01 20.84 28.22
CA ASN A 710 -1.68 20.05 27.20
C ASN A 710 -1.73 18.56 27.57
N ALA A 711 -2.64 17.82 26.95
CA ALA A 711 -2.80 16.38 27.22
C ALA A 711 -1.53 15.55 26.97
N SER A 712 -0.67 15.92 26.01
CA SER A 712 0.61 15.23 25.78
C SER A 712 1.55 15.33 26.99
N TYR A 713 1.66 16.53 27.58
CA TYR A 713 2.41 16.72 28.83
C TYR A 713 1.70 16.01 30.00
N ALA A 714 0.38 16.16 30.11
CA ALA A 714 -0.41 15.52 31.15
C ALA A 714 -0.21 14.01 31.21
N LEU A 715 -0.27 13.36 30.04
CA LEU A 715 -0.04 11.93 29.92
C LEU A 715 1.41 11.56 30.26
N SER A 716 2.39 12.37 29.85
CA SER A 716 3.78 12.11 30.21
C SER A 716 4.01 12.12 31.73
N VAL A 717 3.39 13.05 32.46
CA VAL A 717 3.49 13.09 33.93
C VAL A 717 2.72 11.92 34.55
N TYR A 718 1.52 11.65 34.05
CA TYR A 718 0.68 10.54 34.51
C TYR A 718 1.35 9.17 34.32
N SER A 719 2.14 9.00 33.26
CA SER A 719 2.93 7.78 32.99
C SER A 719 4.35 7.82 33.59
N ASN A 720 4.66 8.74 34.51
CA ASN A 720 5.98 8.91 35.12
C ASN A 720 7.14 9.06 34.10
N GLY A 721 6.85 9.62 32.92
CA GLY A 721 7.82 9.84 31.84
C GLY A 721 8.16 8.60 31.00
N LYS A 722 7.71 7.40 31.39
CA LYS A 722 8.09 6.12 30.77
C LYS A 722 7.77 6.08 29.27
N THR A 723 8.67 5.48 28.50
CA THR A 723 8.67 5.49 27.03
C THR A 723 9.62 4.43 26.48
N GLN A 724 9.48 4.06 25.22
CA GLN A 724 10.44 3.16 24.58
C GLN A 724 11.87 3.75 24.55
N PRO A 725 12.93 2.93 24.72
CA PRO A 725 14.30 3.42 24.85
C PRO A 725 14.82 4.19 23.64
N PHE A 726 14.36 3.86 22.44
CA PHE A 726 14.83 4.53 21.21
C PHE A 726 14.55 6.04 21.19
N TYR A 727 13.58 6.54 21.97
CA TYR A 727 13.32 7.98 22.08
C TYR A 727 14.45 8.76 22.77
N ASN A 728 15.28 8.07 23.57
CA ASN A 728 16.40 8.64 24.31
C ASN A 728 17.71 8.68 23.51
N LYS A 729 17.72 8.12 22.29
CA LYS A 729 18.89 8.12 21.40
C LYS A 729 19.24 9.53 20.92
N GLU A 730 20.52 9.72 20.62
CA GLU A 730 21.06 10.95 20.03
C GLU A 730 20.49 11.19 18.61
N ARG A 731 20.34 12.46 18.22
CA ARG A 731 19.62 12.86 16.99
C ARG A 731 20.47 13.79 16.12
N TYR A 732 20.43 13.55 14.80
CA TYR A 732 21.24 14.24 13.79
C TYR A 732 20.38 15.09 12.85
N TYR A 733 20.45 16.41 13.01
CA TYR A 733 19.66 17.37 12.23
C TYR A 733 20.31 17.82 10.90
N ASN A 734 21.51 17.33 10.57
CA ASN A 734 22.36 17.87 9.49
C ASN A 734 22.15 17.22 8.11
N LYS A 735 21.19 16.30 7.91
CA LYS A 735 20.99 15.68 6.60
C LYS A 735 20.42 16.68 5.57
N GLY A 736 21.31 17.22 4.75
CA GLY A 736 21.05 17.68 3.38
C GLY A 736 20.91 19.19 3.12
N ILE A 737 21.31 20.09 4.02
CA ILE A 737 21.06 21.56 3.79
C ILE A 737 22.30 22.46 3.91
N PHE A 738 23.45 22.04 4.44
CA PHE A 738 24.59 22.98 4.59
C PHE A 738 25.95 22.44 4.16
N ARG A 739 26.66 23.26 3.37
CA ARG A 739 28.13 23.33 3.32
C ARG A 739 28.61 24.08 4.58
N MET A 740 28.37 23.53 5.76
CA MET A 740 29.13 23.92 6.96
C MET A 740 29.81 22.66 7.47
N GLU A 741 31.11 22.60 7.22
CA GLU A 741 32.01 21.55 7.71
C GLU A 741 32.15 21.58 9.25
N GLU A 742 31.55 22.57 9.93
CA GLU A 742 31.79 22.89 11.35
C GLU A 742 30.57 22.75 12.30
N LEU A 743 29.59 21.89 11.99
CA LEU A 743 28.71 21.37 13.07
C LEU A 743 28.74 19.82 13.12
N PRO A 744 29.89 19.20 13.41
CA PRO A 744 29.96 17.79 13.74
C PRO A 744 29.96 17.64 15.26
N GLU A 745 28.82 17.47 15.90
CA GLU A 745 28.81 16.82 17.22
C GLU A 745 27.41 16.34 17.59
N LYS A 746 27.38 15.14 18.17
CA LYS A 746 26.23 14.49 18.80
C LYS A 746 25.71 15.41 19.90
N LEU A 747 24.64 16.15 19.64
CA LEU A 747 24.10 17.10 20.60
C LEU A 747 22.61 16.89 20.79
N GLN A 748 22.17 16.98 22.04
CA GLN A 748 20.76 16.93 22.36
C GLN A 748 20.05 18.16 21.74
N PRO A 749 18.78 18.05 21.31
CA PRO A 749 18.06 19.13 20.63
C PRO A 749 18.10 20.48 21.36
N LYS A 750 18.08 20.44 22.69
CA LYS A 750 18.12 21.62 23.56
C LYS A 750 19.44 22.40 23.43
N GLU A 751 20.57 21.69 23.35
CA GLU A 751 21.90 22.27 23.23
C GLU A 751 22.09 22.90 21.86
N LEU A 752 21.67 22.20 20.81
CA LEU A 752 21.71 22.69 19.43
C LEU A 752 20.84 23.95 19.25
N LEU A 753 19.63 23.96 19.81
CA LEU A 753 18.77 25.14 19.79
C LEU A 753 19.39 26.33 20.55
N GLY A 754 20.09 26.06 21.66
CA GLY A 754 20.84 27.07 22.39
C GLY A 754 21.95 27.71 21.54
N LYS A 755 22.78 26.87 20.88
CA LYS A 755 23.83 27.32 19.96
C LYS A 755 23.25 28.12 18.79
N ILE A 756 22.22 27.61 18.10
CA ILE A 756 21.56 28.30 16.99
C ILE A 756 20.98 29.65 17.44
N GLN A 757 20.34 29.72 18.61
CA GLN A 757 19.79 30.98 19.12
C GLN A 757 20.88 31.99 19.45
N TRP A 758 22.01 31.55 20.00
CA TRP A 758 23.16 32.41 20.25
C TRP A 758 23.74 32.95 18.93
N THR A 759 23.98 32.09 17.93
CA THR A 759 24.48 32.51 16.61
C THR A 759 23.52 33.48 15.94
N ILE A 760 22.21 33.21 15.95
CA ILE A 760 21.18 34.11 15.41
C ILE A 760 21.20 35.50 16.08
N LYS A 761 21.53 35.58 17.37
CA LYS A 761 21.67 36.87 18.08
C LYS A 761 22.94 37.62 17.66
N SER A 762 23.99 36.89 17.29
CA SER A 762 25.28 37.43 16.85
C SER A 762 25.34 37.78 15.36
N SER A 763 24.51 37.15 14.52
CA SER A 763 24.44 37.38 13.07
C SER A 763 23.54 38.58 12.70
N GLY A 764 23.86 39.29 11.61
CA GLY A 764 23.00 40.33 11.04
C GLY A 764 21.68 39.77 10.47
N LYS A 765 20.55 40.43 10.71
CA LYS A 765 19.18 39.95 10.37
C LYS A 765 18.92 39.72 8.87
N ASP A 766 19.78 40.22 7.97
CA ASP A 766 19.61 40.14 6.52
C ASP A 766 20.57 39.20 5.79
N THR A 767 21.40 38.44 6.52
CA THR A 767 22.33 37.48 5.88
C THR A 767 21.62 36.20 5.43
N GLU A 768 22.13 35.56 4.38
CA GLU A 768 21.67 34.23 3.94
C GLU A 768 21.84 33.18 5.05
N GLU A 769 22.89 33.33 5.85
CA GLU A 769 23.16 32.55 7.06
C GLU A 769 22.04 32.70 8.12
N PHE A 770 21.56 33.92 8.39
CA PHE A 770 20.45 34.14 9.33
C PHE A 770 19.17 33.41 8.87
N ARG A 771 18.82 33.52 7.58
CA ARG A 771 17.63 32.85 7.01
C ARG A 771 17.75 31.34 7.10
N SER A 772 18.94 30.84 6.80
CA SER A 772 19.34 29.45 6.91
C SER A 772 19.20 28.89 8.33
N LEU A 773 19.74 29.59 9.32
CA LEU A 773 19.64 29.21 10.74
C LEU A 773 18.21 29.27 11.27
N GLN A 774 17.40 30.26 10.83
CA GLN A 774 15.97 30.32 11.16
C GLN A 774 15.19 29.14 10.57
N ASN A 775 15.48 28.77 9.32
CA ASN A 775 14.88 27.60 8.68
C ASN A 775 15.25 26.31 9.43
N LEU A 776 16.52 26.16 9.83
CA LEU A 776 16.99 25.02 10.62
C LEU A 776 16.31 24.97 11.99
N LYS A 777 16.24 26.09 12.72
CA LYS A 777 15.52 26.19 14.00
C LYS A 777 14.06 25.75 13.86
N ASN A 778 13.36 26.26 12.85
CA ASN A 778 11.96 25.91 12.62
C ASN A 778 11.78 24.42 12.27
N ARG A 779 12.71 23.85 11.49
CA ARG A 779 12.74 22.42 11.18
C ARG A 779 12.90 21.59 12.46
N ILE A 780 13.89 21.91 13.31
CA ILE A 780 14.11 21.22 14.59
C ILE A 780 12.86 21.28 15.47
N LEU A 781 12.29 22.48 15.67
CA LEU A 781 11.10 22.66 16.52
C LEU A 781 9.88 21.87 16.01
N ASN A 782 9.67 21.83 14.69
CA ASN A 782 8.57 21.06 14.09
C ASN A 782 8.80 19.55 14.23
N THR A 783 10.01 19.06 13.95
CA THR A 783 10.34 17.64 14.11
C THR A 783 10.24 17.19 15.58
N GLU A 784 10.72 17.98 16.53
CA GLU A 784 10.59 17.68 17.97
C GLU A 784 9.15 17.74 18.48
N LYS A 785 8.31 18.58 17.88
CA LYS A 785 6.87 18.59 18.16
C LYS A 785 6.22 17.29 17.67
N GLU A 786 6.59 16.82 16.49
CA GLU A 786 6.08 15.57 15.91
C GLU A 786 6.53 14.36 16.73
N ILE A 787 7.81 14.28 17.10
CA ILE A 787 8.35 13.21 17.95
C ILE A 787 7.62 13.14 19.29
N ARG A 788 7.41 14.29 19.96
CA ARG A 788 6.65 14.34 21.23
C ARG A 788 5.19 13.91 21.09
N TYR A 789 4.55 14.24 19.97
CA TYR A 789 3.20 13.78 19.70
C TYR A 789 3.17 12.25 19.58
N VAL A 790 4.04 11.67 18.74
CA VAL A 790 4.10 10.20 18.56
C VAL A 790 4.45 9.49 19.87
N GLN A 791 5.40 10.04 20.64
CA GLN A 791 5.76 9.49 21.95
C GLN A 791 4.57 9.50 22.93
N SER A 792 3.72 10.52 22.86
CA SER A 792 2.53 10.61 23.71
C SER A 792 1.44 9.64 23.26
N THR A 793 1.26 9.47 21.95
CA THR A 793 0.35 8.46 21.42
C THR A 793 0.81 7.05 21.74
N ASP A 794 2.12 6.79 21.80
CA ASP A 794 2.67 5.50 22.20
C ASP A 794 2.37 5.16 23.65
N ARG A 795 2.47 6.13 24.56
CA ARG A 795 2.03 5.96 25.96
C ARG A 795 0.53 5.63 26.04
N ALA A 796 -0.29 6.29 25.23
CA ALA A 796 -1.73 6.01 25.19
C ALA A 796 -2.00 4.61 24.62
N LEU A 797 -1.36 4.24 23.52
CA LEU A 797 -1.43 2.89 22.94
C LEU A 797 -0.99 1.83 23.93
N TRP A 798 0.04 2.08 24.73
CA TRP A 798 0.48 1.15 25.75
C TRP A 798 -0.60 0.88 26.80
N ILE A 799 -1.27 1.94 27.29
CA ILE A 799 -2.40 1.80 28.22
C ILE A 799 -3.55 1.03 27.56
N MET A 800 -3.86 1.30 26.28
CA MET A 800 -4.88 0.55 25.52
C MET A 800 -4.51 -0.94 25.37
N VAL A 801 -3.24 -1.23 25.07
CA VAL A 801 -2.73 -2.60 24.94
C VAL A 801 -2.84 -3.33 26.26
N ALA A 802 -2.36 -2.73 27.35
CA ALA A 802 -2.45 -3.32 28.69
C ALA A 802 -3.89 -3.64 29.09
N ASP A 803 -4.86 -2.79 28.71
CA ASP A 803 -6.27 -3.04 28.95
C ASP A 803 -6.87 -4.15 28.05
N LEU A 804 -6.38 -4.33 26.83
CA LEU A 804 -6.89 -5.33 25.87
C LEU A 804 -6.37 -6.77 26.10
N PHE A 805 -5.23 -6.93 26.75
CA PHE A 805 -4.69 -8.26 27.06
C PHE A 805 -5.48 -8.93 28.20
N PRO A 806 -5.67 -10.27 28.15
CA PRO A 806 -6.34 -10.98 29.22
C PRO A 806 -5.52 -10.93 30.51
N GLU A 807 -6.17 -10.99 31.67
CA GLU A 807 -5.51 -10.96 32.99
C GLU A 807 -4.45 -12.07 33.15
N THR A 808 -4.58 -13.16 32.40
CA THR A 808 -3.62 -14.28 32.38
C THR A 808 -2.26 -13.92 31.75
N PHE A 809 -2.17 -12.79 31.04
CA PHE A 809 -0.92 -12.28 30.47
C PHE A 809 -0.63 -10.90 31.04
N GLU A 810 0.04 -10.88 32.19
CA GLU A 810 0.26 -9.66 32.97
C GLU A 810 1.25 -8.71 32.27
N LEU A 811 0.76 -7.55 31.84
CA LEU A 811 1.56 -6.45 31.32
C LEU A 811 1.70 -5.38 32.41
N ARG A 812 2.93 -5.12 32.84
CA ARG A 812 3.22 -4.10 33.86
C ARG A 812 3.32 -2.73 33.20
N PRO A 813 2.94 -1.63 33.88
CA PRO A 813 3.11 -0.27 33.34
C PRO A 813 4.53 0.02 32.81
N ASP A 814 5.53 -0.62 33.42
CA ASP A 814 6.96 -0.43 33.17
C ASP A 814 7.47 -1.17 31.93
N ASP A 815 6.70 -2.17 31.43
CA ASP A 815 7.14 -2.97 30.29
C ASP A 815 7.19 -2.15 28.97
N LEU A 816 6.66 -0.92 28.94
CA LEU A 816 6.85 0.00 27.80
C LEU A 816 8.33 0.31 27.52
N GLU A 817 9.17 0.32 28.55
CA GLU A 817 10.62 0.51 28.41
C GLU A 817 11.31 -0.76 27.86
N CYS A 818 10.62 -1.89 27.87
CA CYS A 818 11.07 -3.16 27.30
C CYS A 818 10.52 -3.39 25.88
N ILE A 819 9.95 -2.38 25.23
CA ILE A 819 9.43 -2.47 23.86
C ILE A 819 10.32 -1.69 22.91
N GLY A 820 10.86 -2.39 21.92
CA GLY A 820 11.68 -1.78 20.89
C GLY A 820 12.45 -2.85 20.15
N HIS A 821 12.36 -2.85 18.81
CA HIS A 821 13.08 -3.84 18.01
C HIS A 821 14.61 -3.74 18.16
N ASP A 822 15.12 -2.61 18.61
CA ASP A 822 16.54 -2.39 18.87
C ASP A 822 17.02 -2.98 20.22
N LEU A 823 16.12 -3.59 21.00
CA LEU A 823 16.43 -4.18 22.30
C LEU A 823 16.71 -5.68 22.17
N SER A 824 17.67 -6.17 22.97
CA SER A 824 17.96 -7.60 23.09
C SER A 824 16.88 -8.38 23.86
N ASP A 825 16.27 -7.74 24.87
CA ASP A 825 15.18 -8.27 25.68
C ASP A 825 13.88 -7.50 25.38
N ASP A 826 13.37 -7.71 24.17
CA ASP A 826 12.12 -7.10 23.70
C ASP A 826 10.91 -7.91 24.18
N LEU A 827 9.88 -7.23 24.70
CA LEU A 827 8.63 -7.84 25.16
C LEU A 827 8.00 -8.74 24.09
N LEU A 828 8.12 -8.37 22.80
CA LEU A 828 7.57 -9.16 21.70
C LEU A 828 8.32 -10.48 21.44
N SER A 829 9.47 -10.69 22.09
CA SER A 829 10.18 -11.98 22.07
C SER A 829 9.60 -12.98 23.07
N ARG A 830 8.72 -12.56 23.99
CA ARG A 830 8.02 -13.47 24.90
C ARG A 830 7.07 -14.38 24.12
N PRO A 831 7.01 -15.68 24.43
CA PRO A 831 6.12 -16.60 23.75
C PRO A 831 4.66 -16.33 24.16
N TYR A 832 3.76 -16.52 23.21
CA TYR A 832 2.34 -16.28 23.36
C TYR A 832 1.57 -17.38 22.62
N GLN A 833 0.50 -17.89 23.24
CA GLN A 833 -0.35 -18.89 22.62
C GLN A 833 -1.20 -18.24 21.53
N MET A 834 -0.87 -18.52 20.28
CA MET A 834 -1.62 -18.09 19.11
C MET A 834 -2.72 -19.11 18.82
N LYS A 835 -3.93 -18.62 18.55
CA LYS A 835 -5.10 -19.45 18.27
C LYS A 835 -6.01 -18.76 17.27
N GLU A 836 -6.31 -19.43 16.18
CA GLU A 836 -7.17 -18.92 15.11
C GLU A 836 -8.08 -20.04 14.58
N LYS A 837 -9.25 -19.67 14.07
CA LYS A 837 -10.14 -20.60 13.37
C LYS A 837 -9.93 -20.48 11.86
N VAL A 838 -9.78 -21.61 11.19
CA VAL A 838 -9.69 -21.70 9.73
C VAL A 838 -10.67 -22.76 9.28
N TYR A 839 -11.68 -22.34 8.52
CA TYR A 839 -12.85 -23.18 8.24
C TYR A 839 -13.48 -23.73 9.54
N ASN A 840 -13.65 -25.04 9.65
CA ASN A 840 -14.18 -25.71 10.85
C ASN A 840 -13.08 -26.11 11.86
N TYR A 841 -11.80 -25.79 11.59
CA TYR A 841 -10.66 -26.25 12.38
C TYR A 841 -10.08 -25.13 13.23
N THR A 842 -9.56 -25.50 14.40
CA THR A 842 -8.84 -24.57 15.29
C THR A 842 -7.35 -24.86 15.18
N ILE A 843 -6.57 -23.87 14.74
CA ILE A 843 -5.11 -23.99 14.61
C ILE A 843 -4.46 -23.21 15.75
N THR A 844 -3.49 -23.84 16.41
CA THR A 844 -2.76 -23.26 17.56
C THR A 844 -1.25 -23.32 17.36
N ASP A 845 -0.53 -22.39 17.97
CA ASP A 845 0.94 -22.43 18.06
C ASP A 845 1.41 -21.66 19.31
N TYR A 846 2.62 -21.92 19.79
CA TYR A 846 3.24 -21.20 20.90
C TYR A 846 4.50 -20.48 20.42
N LEU A 847 4.32 -19.26 19.91
CA LEU A 847 5.37 -18.48 19.24
C LEU A 847 5.62 -17.14 19.94
N PRO A 848 6.84 -16.57 19.81
CA PRO A 848 7.07 -15.17 20.13
C PRO A 848 6.05 -14.24 19.45
N ILE A 849 5.56 -13.23 20.17
CA ILE A 849 4.55 -12.29 19.65
C ILE A 849 4.98 -11.65 18.31
N LYS A 850 6.28 -11.35 18.14
CA LYS A 850 6.85 -10.83 16.89
C LYS A 850 6.67 -11.73 15.66
N ARG A 851 6.30 -13.02 15.84
CA ARG A 851 6.01 -14.00 14.78
C ARG A 851 4.51 -14.14 14.48
N TYR A 852 3.64 -13.30 15.05
CA TYR A 852 2.20 -13.39 14.78
C TYR A 852 1.83 -13.22 13.30
N GLY A 853 2.52 -12.34 12.58
CA GLY A 853 2.30 -12.15 11.14
C GLY A 853 2.63 -13.39 10.31
N GLU A 854 3.62 -14.17 10.74
CA GLU A 854 4.01 -15.44 10.10
C GLU A 854 2.91 -16.48 10.29
N PHE A 855 2.41 -16.62 11.52
CA PHE A 855 1.27 -17.48 11.85
C PHE A 855 0.05 -17.13 10.98
N ARG A 856 -0.34 -15.85 10.89
CA ARG A 856 -1.47 -15.40 10.06
C ARG A 856 -1.26 -15.65 8.56
N ARG A 857 -0.02 -15.50 8.06
CA ARG A 857 0.31 -15.78 6.66
C ARG A 857 0.20 -17.28 6.36
N PHE A 858 0.67 -18.12 7.28
CA PHE A 858 0.57 -19.58 7.18
C PHE A 858 -0.90 -20.03 7.03
N LEU A 859 -1.82 -19.48 7.82
CA LEU A 859 -3.26 -19.84 7.78
C LEU A 859 -3.95 -19.57 6.42
N LYS A 860 -3.30 -18.83 5.51
CA LYS A 860 -3.81 -18.51 4.17
C LYS A 860 -3.16 -19.32 3.05
N ASP A 861 -2.31 -20.29 3.37
CA ASP A 861 -1.77 -21.20 2.36
C ASP A 861 -2.94 -21.98 1.74
N ARG A 862 -3.07 -21.91 0.41
CA ARG A 862 -4.18 -22.51 -0.34
C ARG A 862 -4.20 -24.03 -0.22
N ARG A 863 -3.06 -24.65 0.10
CA ARG A 863 -2.95 -26.10 0.30
C ARG A 863 -3.66 -26.56 1.58
N LEU A 864 -3.83 -25.66 2.57
CA LEU A 864 -4.51 -25.99 3.83
C LEU A 864 -5.98 -26.36 3.63
N GLU A 865 -6.66 -25.79 2.64
CA GLU A 865 -8.08 -26.05 2.38
C GLU A 865 -8.37 -27.55 2.25
N ASN A 866 -7.62 -28.24 1.40
CA ASN A 866 -7.76 -29.67 1.21
C ASN A 866 -7.02 -30.48 2.28
N LEU A 867 -5.86 -30.02 2.76
CA LEU A 867 -5.11 -30.74 3.79
C LEU A 867 -5.91 -30.93 5.09
N LEU A 868 -6.63 -29.89 5.53
CA LEU A 868 -7.38 -29.92 6.79
C LEU A 868 -8.47 -31.00 6.79
N THR A 869 -9.04 -31.34 5.63
CA THR A 869 -10.09 -32.37 5.49
C THR A 869 -9.63 -33.80 5.83
N TYR A 870 -8.32 -34.03 5.92
CA TYR A 870 -7.73 -35.29 6.36
C TYR A 870 -7.69 -35.44 7.89
N PHE A 871 -7.85 -34.35 8.64
CA PHE A 871 -7.86 -34.33 10.10
C PHE A 871 -9.28 -34.39 10.66
N GLU A 872 -9.40 -34.68 11.95
CA GLU A 872 -10.69 -34.72 12.65
C GLU A 872 -11.17 -33.31 13.03
N GLU A 873 -12.44 -33.01 12.76
CA GLU A 873 -13.06 -31.74 13.15
C GLU A 873 -13.16 -31.63 14.68
N GLY A 874 -12.97 -30.42 15.21
CA GLY A 874 -13.09 -30.13 16.64
C GLY A 874 -11.82 -30.37 17.47
N VAL A 875 -10.82 -31.09 16.95
CA VAL A 875 -9.51 -31.26 17.59
C VAL A 875 -8.59 -30.07 17.23
N PRO A 876 -8.01 -29.35 18.20
CA PRO A 876 -7.03 -28.31 17.91
C PRO A 876 -5.78 -28.88 17.23
N LEU A 877 -5.40 -28.31 16.08
CA LEU A 877 -4.22 -28.71 15.31
C LEU A 877 -3.05 -27.78 15.61
N HIS A 878 -1.88 -28.34 15.89
CA HIS A 878 -0.67 -27.55 16.08
C HIS A 878 -0.06 -27.15 14.73
N ARG A 879 0.35 -25.89 14.57
CA ARG A 879 0.96 -25.39 13.32
C ARG A 879 2.16 -26.23 12.89
N GLU A 880 3.03 -26.64 13.82
CA GLU A 880 4.23 -27.44 13.53
C GLU A 880 3.91 -28.73 12.75
N ALA A 881 2.83 -29.42 13.12
CA ALA A 881 2.41 -30.63 12.42
C ALA A 881 1.99 -30.34 10.97
N LEU A 882 1.27 -29.23 10.76
CA LEU A 882 0.84 -28.82 9.42
C LEU A 882 2.01 -28.27 8.58
N VAL A 883 3.00 -27.62 9.20
CA VAL A 883 4.24 -27.22 8.51
C VAL A 883 4.99 -28.45 8.01
N ALA A 884 5.13 -29.48 8.85
CA ALA A 884 5.75 -30.76 8.46
C ALA A 884 5.01 -31.42 7.28
N GLU A 885 3.67 -31.34 7.22
CA GLU A 885 2.89 -31.83 6.08
C GLU A 885 3.18 -31.06 4.78
N LEU A 886 3.32 -29.74 4.84
CA LEU A 886 3.61 -28.91 3.68
C LEU A 886 5.07 -29.09 3.19
N GLU A 887 6.02 -29.25 4.12
CA GLU A 887 7.41 -29.56 3.79
C GLU A 887 7.53 -30.96 3.17
N ALA A 888 6.83 -31.95 3.75
CA ALA A 888 6.74 -33.28 3.17
C ALA A 888 6.13 -33.24 1.76
N TYR A 889 5.09 -32.44 1.54
CA TYR A 889 4.53 -32.24 0.21
C TYR A 889 5.58 -31.72 -0.79
N ASP A 890 6.32 -30.67 -0.43
CA ASP A 890 7.30 -30.04 -1.32
C ASP A 890 8.46 -31.01 -1.66
N LEU A 891 8.96 -31.74 -0.66
CA LEU A 891 9.99 -32.76 -0.85
C LEU A 891 9.49 -33.94 -1.71
N GLN A 892 8.33 -34.50 -1.37
CA GLN A 892 7.83 -35.69 -2.04
C GLN A 892 7.37 -35.40 -3.48
N ARG A 893 6.92 -34.17 -3.77
CA ARG A 893 6.60 -33.75 -5.13
C ARG A 893 7.83 -33.77 -6.02
N LYS A 894 8.98 -33.33 -5.49
CA LYS A 894 10.26 -33.40 -6.20
C LYS A 894 10.67 -34.86 -6.44
N ASN A 895 10.56 -35.72 -5.42
CA ASN A 895 10.89 -37.14 -5.54
C ASN A 895 10.03 -37.86 -6.59
N LEU A 896 8.72 -37.59 -6.59
CA LEU A 896 7.80 -38.17 -7.57
C LEU A 896 8.16 -37.78 -9.02
N LEU A 897 8.50 -36.51 -9.25
CA LEU A 897 8.96 -36.06 -10.57
C LEU A 897 10.27 -36.74 -10.99
N GLU A 898 11.16 -37.01 -10.04
CA GLU A 898 12.38 -37.78 -10.31
C GLU A 898 12.06 -39.23 -10.69
N ILE A 899 11.13 -39.90 -10.00
CA ILE A 899 10.67 -41.26 -10.32
C ILE A 899 10.08 -41.30 -11.74
N ILE A 900 9.18 -40.36 -12.07
CA ILE A 900 8.56 -40.25 -13.39
C ILE A 900 9.62 -40.04 -14.47
N TYR A 901 10.58 -39.15 -14.23
CA TYR A 901 11.65 -38.87 -15.18
C TYR A 901 12.55 -40.10 -15.42
N ARG A 902 12.88 -40.85 -14.36
CA ARG A 902 13.67 -42.08 -14.48
C ARG A 902 12.92 -43.14 -15.31
N PHE A 903 11.61 -43.27 -15.09
CA PHE A 903 10.74 -44.13 -15.89
C PHE A 903 10.75 -43.72 -17.37
N GLU A 904 10.51 -42.45 -17.70
CA GLU A 904 10.53 -41.96 -19.08
C GLU A 904 11.89 -42.19 -19.75
N LYS A 905 12.98 -41.90 -19.03
CA LYS A 905 14.35 -42.12 -19.50
C LYS A 905 14.62 -43.59 -19.82
N LEU A 906 14.24 -44.51 -18.93
CA LEU A 906 14.40 -45.94 -19.14
C LEU A 906 13.70 -46.40 -20.44
N VAL A 907 12.46 -45.95 -20.65
CA VAL A 907 11.69 -46.33 -21.83
C VAL A 907 12.30 -45.71 -23.09
N PHE A 908 12.67 -44.43 -23.05
CA PHE A 908 13.23 -43.73 -24.21
C PHE A 908 14.59 -44.26 -24.64
N ASP A 909 15.54 -44.41 -23.70
CA ASP A 909 16.92 -44.85 -24.00
C ASP A 909 16.94 -46.22 -24.71
N ARG A 910 15.89 -47.01 -24.49
CA ARG A 910 15.77 -48.38 -25.00
C ARG A 910 14.89 -48.49 -26.23
N HIS A 911 13.85 -47.66 -26.34
CA HIS A 911 12.80 -47.81 -27.36
C HIS A 911 12.55 -46.56 -28.19
N ARG A 912 13.50 -45.62 -28.23
CA ARG A 912 13.38 -44.35 -28.97
C ARG A 912 12.74 -44.46 -30.36
N HIS A 913 13.10 -45.48 -31.13
CA HIS A 913 12.63 -45.64 -32.52
C HIS A 913 11.17 -46.09 -32.63
N GLU A 914 10.57 -46.58 -31.55
CA GLU A 914 9.19 -47.08 -31.50
C GLU A 914 8.22 -46.10 -30.83
N LEU A 915 8.74 -45.00 -30.27
CA LEU A 915 7.94 -43.98 -29.59
C LEU A 915 7.35 -42.98 -30.58
N THR A 916 6.17 -42.47 -30.24
CA THR A 916 5.50 -41.41 -30.99
C THR A 916 6.00 -40.05 -30.51
N PHE A 917 6.39 -39.18 -31.45
CA PHE A 917 6.85 -37.83 -31.15
C PHE A 917 5.72 -36.82 -31.41
N SER A 918 5.51 -35.95 -30.43
CA SER A 918 4.66 -34.77 -30.48
C SER A 918 5.48 -33.53 -30.86
N GLY A 919 4.87 -32.57 -31.56
CA GLY A 919 5.51 -31.32 -32.01
C GLY A 919 5.97 -31.31 -33.47
N GLU A 920 6.39 -30.14 -33.96
CA GLU A 920 6.84 -29.92 -35.35
C GLU A 920 8.33 -29.53 -35.40
N GLY A 921 9.04 -30.00 -36.44
CA GLY A 921 10.43 -29.61 -36.72
C GLY A 921 11.41 -29.99 -35.60
N GLU A 922 12.22 -29.03 -35.16
CA GLU A 922 13.24 -29.23 -34.13
C GLU A 922 12.69 -29.28 -32.70
N ASN A 923 11.40 -29.00 -32.47
CA ASN A 923 10.75 -28.99 -31.14
C ASN A 923 10.04 -30.32 -30.79
N GLN A 924 10.45 -31.43 -31.38
CA GLN A 924 9.86 -32.74 -31.08
C GLN A 924 10.13 -33.18 -29.63
N TYR A 925 9.11 -33.69 -28.96
CA TYR A 925 9.18 -34.31 -27.63
C TYR A 925 8.23 -35.51 -27.56
N VAL A 926 8.40 -36.40 -26.59
CA VAL A 926 7.47 -37.52 -26.35
C VAL A 926 6.56 -37.13 -25.20
N ASN A 927 5.23 -37.18 -25.38
CA ASN A 927 4.31 -36.88 -24.29
C ASN A 927 4.35 -38.01 -23.26
N HIS A 928 4.17 -37.69 -21.97
CA HIS A 928 4.09 -38.69 -20.91
C HIS A 928 3.08 -39.81 -21.23
N TRP A 929 1.94 -39.46 -21.83
CA TRP A 929 0.91 -40.46 -22.17
C TRP A 929 1.37 -41.42 -23.26
N ASP A 930 2.21 -40.98 -24.20
CA ASP A 930 2.76 -41.83 -25.26
C ASP A 930 3.70 -42.90 -24.66
N TYR A 931 4.43 -42.56 -23.59
CA TYR A 931 5.23 -43.52 -22.82
C TYR A 931 4.37 -44.59 -22.15
N LEU A 932 3.29 -44.17 -21.47
CA LEU A 932 2.38 -45.09 -20.78
C LEU A 932 1.68 -46.03 -21.77
N ASP A 933 1.16 -45.49 -22.87
CA ASP A 933 0.51 -46.27 -23.93
C ASP A 933 1.46 -47.29 -24.56
N PHE A 934 2.71 -46.89 -24.80
CA PHE A 934 3.74 -47.79 -25.31
C PHE A 934 4.03 -48.94 -24.34
N VAL A 935 4.22 -48.62 -23.06
CA VAL A 935 4.51 -49.61 -22.02
C VAL A 935 3.35 -50.59 -21.83
N ALA A 936 2.10 -50.10 -21.83
CA ALA A 936 0.91 -50.94 -21.73
C ALA A 936 0.85 -52.00 -22.85
N ARG A 937 1.21 -51.61 -24.07
CA ARG A 937 1.19 -52.47 -25.26
C ARG A 937 2.37 -53.44 -25.30
N LYS A 938 3.59 -52.97 -24.98
CA LYS A 938 4.83 -53.76 -25.13
C LYS A 938 5.09 -54.73 -23.97
N TYR A 939 4.80 -54.31 -22.74
CA TYR A 939 5.14 -55.07 -21.52
C TYR A 939 3.91 -55.71 -20.85
N GLY A 940 2.72 -55.58 -21.45
CA GLY A 940 1.48 -56.15 -20.90
C GLY A 940 0.95 -55.45 -19.64
N LEU A 941 1.49 -54.29 -19.28
CA LEU A 941 1.16 -53.50 -18.08
C LEU A 941 -0.14 -52.67 -18.24
N SER A 942 -1.12 -53.24 -18.92
CA SER A 942 -2.39 -52.55 -19.24
C SER A 942 -3.25 -52.27 -18.02
N ALA A 943 -3.04 -52.98 -16.89
CA ALA A 943 -3.81 -52.75 -15.66
C ALA A 943 -3.28 -51.51 -14.92
N GLU A 944 -1.97 -51.42 -14.73
CA GLU A 944 -1.27 -50.31 -14.09
C GLU A 944 -1.43 -49.01 -14.88
N VAL A 945 -1.34 -49.08 -16.21
CA VAL A 945 -1.56 -47.93 -17.08
C VAL A 945 -3.03 -47.49 -17.07
N LYS A 946 -4.00 -48.42 -17.02
CA LYS A 946 -5.41 -48.06 -16.85
C LYS A 946 -5.69 -47.41 -15.50
N GLU A 947 -4.98 -47.81 -14.45
CA GLU A 947 -5.08 -47.18 -13.13
C GLU A 947 -4.58 -45.73 -13.18
N LEU A 948 -3.40 -45.48 -13.76
CA LEU A 948 -2.84 -44.13 -13.92
C LEU A 948 -3.65 -43.24 -14.88
N ASN A 949 -4.20 -43.82 -15.95
CA ASN A 949 -5.05 -43.12 -16.92
C ASN A 949 -6.50 -42.97 -16.42
N SER A 950 -6.85 -43.50 -15.24
CA SER A 950 -8.17 -43.31 -14.69
C SER A 950 -8.43 -41.83 -14.39
N GLU A 951 -9.70 -41.42 -14.49
CA GLU A 951 -10.13 -40.05 -14.18
C GLU A 951 -9.68 -39.63 -12.76
N ARG A 952 -9.72 -40.59 -11.82
CA ARG A 952 -9.28 -40.43 -10.42
C ARG A 952 -7.80 -40.07 -10.28
N PHE A 953 -6.91 -40.79 -10.95
CA PHE A 953 -5.46 -40.54 -10.87
C PHE A 953 -5.01 -39.35 -11.72
N THR A 954 -5.72 -39.08 -12.82
CA THR A 954 -5.48 -37.89 -13.66
C THR A 954 -5.75 -36.61 -12.88
N GLU A 955 -6.88 -36.54 -12.18
CA GLU A 955 -7.21 -35.40 -11.32
C GLU A 955 -6.17 -35.22 -10.20
N LEU A 956 -5.76 -36.33 -9.58
CA LEU A 956 -4.74 -36.36 -8.54
C LEU A 956 -3.42 -35.78 -9.08
N ARG A 957 -2.89 -36.30 -10.19
CA ARG A 957 -1.66 -35.82 -10.85
C ARG A 957 -1.75 -34.33 -11.19
N ASN A 958 -2.86 -33.87 -11.74
CA ASN A 958 -3.08 -32.47 -12.07
C ASN A 958 -2.98 -31.60 -10.82
N LYS A 959 -3.70 -31.95 -9.75
CA LYS A 959 -3.61 -31.23 -8.46
C LYS A 959 -2.17 -31.12 -7.95
N MET A 960 -1.39 -32.20 -8.03
CA MET A 960 0.03 -32.19 -7.64
C MET A 960 0.88 -31.23 -8.48
N LEU A 961 0.68 -31.25 -9.81
CA LEU A 961 1.38 -30.36 -10.74
C LEU A 961 1.03 -28.88 -10.52
N HIS A 962 -0.22 -28.61 -10.13
CA HIS A 962 -0.74 -27.28 -9.80
C HIS A 962 -0.43 -26.82 -8.36
N ASN A 963 0.45 -27.51 -7.64
CA ASN A 963 0.79 -27.17 -6.25
C ASN A 963 -0.41 -27.18 -5.29
N GLN A 964 -1.34 -28.12 -5.49
CA GLN A 964 -2.54 -28.32 -4.68
C GLN A 964 -2.52 -29.70 -4.05
N ILE A 965 -2.95 -29.80 -2.79
CA ILE A 965 -3.17 -31.09 -2.14
C ILE A 965 -4.51 -31.63 -2.63
N PRO A 966 -4.57 -32.85 -3.21
CA PRO A 966 -5.81 -33.45 -3.69
C PRO A 966 -6.66 -33.91 -2.50
N TYR A 967 -7.98 -33.86 -2.63
CA TYR A 967 -8.91 -34.45 -1.66
C TYR A 967 -10.08 -35.10 -2.37
N GLN A 968 -10.25 -36.40 -2.14
CA GLN A 968 -11.44 -37.20 -2.46
C GLN A 968 -11.57 -38.32 -1.43
N LEU A 969 -12.80 -38.80 -1.19
CA LEU A 969 -13.06 -39.81 -0.15
C LEU A 969 -12.22 -41.08 -0.34
N TRP A 970 -12.09 -41.56 -1.58
CA TRP A 970 -11.29 -42.76 -1.90
C TRP A 970 -9.79 -42.57 -1.62
N ILE A 971 -9.25 -41.34 -1.74
CA ILE A 971 -7.85 -41.07 -1.42
C ILE A 971 -7.65 -41.24 0.08
N LYS A 972 -8.56 -40.67 0.89
CA LYS A 972 -8.54 -40.79 2.35
C LYS A 972 -8.61 -42.25 2.81
N GLU A 973 -9.42 -43.06 2.14
CA GLU A 973 -9.51 -44.51 2.38
C GLU A 973 -8.23 -45.25 1.95
N ALA A 974 -7.69 -44.95 0.77
CA ALA A 974 -6.51 -45.62 0.20
C ALA A 974 -5.23 -45.37 1.00
N ILE A 975 -5.12 -44.21 1.66
CA ILE A 975 -3.95 -43.86 2.48
C ILE A 975 -4.08 -44.26 3.95
N ALA A 976 -5.26 -44.71 4.40
CA ALA A 976 -5.51 -45.02 5.81
C ALA A 976 -4.63 -46.16 6.35
N ALA A 977 -4.24 -47.11 5.50
CA ALA A 977 -3.42 -48.26 5.84
C ALA A 977 -1.91 -48.08 5.61
N ARG A 978 -1.46 -46.89 5.18
CA ARG A 978 -0.05 -46.63 4.83
C ARG A 978 0.76 -46.15 6.05
N GLU A 979 2.01 -46.61 6.15
CA GLU A 979 2.89 -46.40 7.32
C GLU A 979 3.60 -45.04 7.36
N GLU A 980 3.58 -44.24 6.29
CA GLU A 980 4.27 -42.94 6.29
C GLU A 980 3.67 -41.97 7.32
N ASN A 981 4.52 -41.14 7.95
CA ASN A 981 4.08 -40.29 9.06
C ASN A 981 3.18 -39.11 8.63
N THR A 982 3.26 -38.68 7.37
CA THR A 982 2.53 -37.52 6.85
C THR A 982 1.49 -37.92 5.81
N VAL A 983 0.35 -37.24 5.79
CA VAL A 983 -0.72 -37.41 4.79
C VAL A 983 -0.17 -37.18 3.39
N CYS A 984 0.59 -36.10 3.20
CA CYS A 984 1.20 -35.76 1.91
C CYS A 984 2.17 -36.83 1.43
N GLY A 985 2.94 -37.43 2.35
CA GLY A 985 3.81 -38.56 2.05
C GLY A 985 3.02 -39.74 1.50
N ARG A 986 2.01 -40.22 2.25
CA ARG A 986 1.19 -41.38 1.85
C ARG A 986 0.55 -41.23 0.47
N ILE A 987 0.08 -40.02 0.14
CA ILE A 987 -0.52 -39.72 -1.17
C ILE A 987 0.53 -39.85 -2.28
N MET A 988 1.74 -39.32 -2.07
CA MET A 988 2.82 -39.33 -3.05
C MET A 988 3.41 -40.73 -3.22
N GLY A 989 3.63 -41.45 -2.12
CA GLY A 989 4.12 -42.83 -2.13
C GLY A 989 3.19 -43.74 -2.93
N MET A 990 1.87 -43.53 -2.85
CA MET A 990 0.90 -44.30 -3.64
C MET A 990 1.11 -44.19 -5.14
N ILE A 991 1.42 -43.00 -5.66
CA ILE A 991 1.69 -42.81 -7.09
C ILE A 991 3.08 -43.35 -7.44
N GLY A 992 4.07 -43.05 -6.61
CA GLY A 992 5.46 -43.47 -6.80
C GLY A 992 5.59 -44.99 -6.95
N GLU A 993 4.92 -45.74 -6.08
CA GLU A 993 4.87 -47.22 -6.12
C GLU A 993 4.37 -47.77 -7.46
N ILE A 994 3.39 -47.11 -8.10
CA ILE A 994 2.88 -47.57 -9.41
C ILE A 994 3.98 -47.43 -10.47
N TYR A 995 4.66 -46.28 -10.52
CA TYR A 995 5.77 -46.06 -11.45
C TYR A 995 6.97 -46.98 -11.16
N GLU A 996 7.30 -47.21 -9.89
CA GLU A 996 8.39 -48.11 -9.50
C GLU A 996 8.08 -49.56 -9.87
N ARG A 997 6.85 -50.03 -9.67
CA ARG A 997 6.41 -51.37 -10.11
C ARG A 997 6.54 -51.53 -11.62
N MET A 998 6.05 -50.55 -12.40
CA MET A 998 6.20 -50.57 -13.85
C MET A 998 7.68 -50.57 -14.27
N THR A 999 8.51 -49.71 -13.65
CA THR A 999 9.95 -49.62 -13.94
C THR A 999 10.64 -50.96 -13.65
N THR A 1000 10.38 -51.55 -12.49
CA THR A 1000 10.96 -52.84 -12.07
C THR A 1000 10.55 -53.97 -13.02
N GLU A 1001 9.29 -53.99 -13.46
CA GLU A 1001 8.79 -55.03 -14.36
C GLU A 1001 9.36 -54.88 -15.78
N ILE A 1002 9.50 -53.66 -16.27
CA ILE A 1002 10.24 -53.36 -17.51
C ILE A 1002 11.67 -53.88 -17.40
N GLU A 1003 12.38 -53.57 -16.31
CA GLU A 1003 13.75 -54.03 -16.11
C GLU A 1003 13.87 -55.55 -16.03
N LYS A 1004 12.94 -56.23 -15.35
CA LYS A 1004 12.90 -57.71 -15.28
C LYS A 1004 12.69 -58.36 -16.65
N GLN A 1005 11.68 -57.90 -17.39
CA GLN A 1005 11.39 -58.43 -18.72
C GLN A 1005 12.50 -58.11 -19.73
N MET A 1006 13.39 -57.16 -19.43
CA MET A 1006 14.56 -56.83 -20.24
C MET A 1006 15.82 -57.61 -19.87
N GLN A 1007 15.87 -58.26 -18.71
CA GLN A 1007 16.99 -59.14 -18.31
C GLN A 1007 16.81 -60.59 -18.78
N VAL A 1008 15.59 -60.95 -19.22
CA VAL A 1008 15.23 -62.18 -19.92
C VAL A 1008 15.38 -61.96 -21.41
#